data_AF-A0AAR2IPI1-F1
#
_entry.id   AF-A0AAR2IPI1-F1
#
_cell.length_a   1.000
_cell.length_b   1.000
_cell.length_c   1.000
_cell.angle_alpha   90.00
_cell.angle_beta   90.00
_cell.angle_gamma   90.00
#
_symmetry.space_group_name_H-M   'P 1'
#
loop_
_entity.id
_entity.type
_entity.pdbx_description
1 polymer ?
#
loop_
_entity_poly.entity_id
_entity_poly.type
_entity_poly.pdbx_seq_one_letter_code
_entity_poly.pdbx_strand_id
1 'polypeptide(L)'
;RQKPLYQATFVFALGQFKPQRISLMANKGDTVHVQMEVLGTEKRDVTWKFNGKKSADAECVVECIGEKYFQVQIFDFHLIVQYLTNAGIYSASYVGHSPVFAGLMRLIVRACPKNKWGTDCDKECPQCLNGGVCHDRDGDCVCPPGFMGTRCETACREGMFGRNCQESCKAESGCQRLNFCLVDPYGCSCASGWHGDRCDKPCPEGRYGADCRLSCNCENKGKCNRFSGCHCPTGWRGQHCEKLAVSFSVYRAPQILDMDSNLEWNLYSSPKILCSATGHPLPSHTSIELRKLDSTVLKVNRELLFNTAQFEIERLTHKHGGIWECRVSTNGGQDSRKFNLTVKEPPCPTTSPKLIEKKSKQLVVKPMESYRGDGPIVSTKLLYKPMDTGDSWSSIRGGKRTFCSVVFSPTTQGVGRPMAEDHQLLWAVVGSVGVTCVTILLALLVLFYIRKSIVKRRRTFTYQSGSGEETILQFNSGTLTLTRRPKPTPEPLTYPILDWEDIKFEDVIGEGNFGQVIKAMIKKDGTKISAAIKMLKEFASENDHRDFAGELEVLCKLGQHPNIINLLGACENRGYLYIAIEYAPYGNLLDFLRKSRVLETDPAFAKEHGTASTLTSQQLLQFAVDVATGMHYLSDKQFIHRDLAARNVLVGENLVAKIADFGLSRGEEVYVKKTMGRLPVRWMAIESLNYSVYTTKSDVWSFGVLLWEIVSLGGTPYCGMTCAELYEKLPQGYRMEKPRNCDDEVYELMRQCWRDRPYERPPFSQISVQLNRMQEARKAYVNMALFENFTYAGIDATAEEA
;
A
#
# COMPACT_ATOMS: atom_id res chain seq x y z
N ARG A 1 -4.40 -0.61 -29.27
CA ARG A 1 -5.79 -0.54 -29.76
C ARG A 1 -6.39 -1.94 -29.70
N GLN A 2 -7.02 -2.32 -28.59
CA GLN A 2 -7.76 -3.58 -28.48
C GLN A 2 -9.16 -3.34 -29.05
N LYS A 3 -9.51 -4.06 -30.13
CA LYS A 3 -10.89 -4.15 -30.62
C LYS A 3 -11.67 -5.11 -29.70
N PRO A 4 -12.98 -4.92 -29.51
CA PRO A 4 -13.79 -5.81 -28.69
C PRO A 4 -13.78 -7.22 -29.30
N LEU A 5 -13.72 -8.23 -28.42
CA LEU A 5 -13.91 -9.64 -28.75
C LEU A 5 -15.21 -9.80 -29.54
N TYR A 6 -15.11 -10.36 -30.75
CA TYR A 6 -16.28 -10.78 -31.52
C TYR A 6 -17.07 -11.80 -30.69
N GLN A 7 -18.35 -11.53 -30.44
CA GLN A 7 -19.32 -12.54 -30.02
C GLN A 7 -19.35 -13.65 -31.10
N ALA A 8 -18.72 -14.78 -30.81
CA ALA A 8 -18.92 -16.00 -31.58
C ALA A 8 -20.11 -16.74 -30.97
N THR A 9 -21.30 -16.56 -31.56
CA THR A 9 -22.47 -17.36 -31.20
C THR A 9 -22.28 -18.76 -31.77
N PHE A 10 -21.90 -19.73 -30.94
CA PHE A 10 -21.91 -21.14 -31.33
C PHE A 10 -23.36 -21.60 -31.51
N VAL A 11 -23.77 -21.77 -32.76
CA VAL A 11 -25.07 -22.35 -33.10
C VAL A 11 -24.98 -23.87 -32.89
N PHE A 12 -25.38 -24.34 -31.71
CA PHE A 12 -25.45 -25.77 -31.38
C PHE A 12 -26.59 -26.53 -32.10
N ALA A 13 -27.35 -25.88 -32.99
CA ALA A 13 -28.66 -26.41 -33.40
C ALA A 13 -28.63 -27.48 -34.50
N LEU A 14 -27.46 -27.81 -35.10
CA LEU A 14 -27.37 -28.75 -36.23
C LEU A 14 -26.28 -29.82 -36.10
N GLY A 15 -25.42 -29.78 -35.07
CA GLY A 15 -24.28 -30.70 -34.95
C GLY A 15 -24.70 -32.11 -34.55
N GLN A 16 -24.22 -33.14 -35.26
CA GLN A 16 -24.48 -34.56 -34.95
C GLN A 16 -23.46 -35.17 -33.99
N PHE A 17 -22.42 -34.40 -33.66
CA PHE A 17 -21.33 -34.78 -32.76
C PHE A 17 -21.12 -33.64 -31.77
N LYS A 18 -20.81 -33.99 -30.53
CA LYS A 18 -20.63 -33.06 -29.44
C LYS A 18 -19.36 -33.42 -28.67
N PRO A 19 -18.42 -32.49 -28.49
CA PRO A 19 -17.25 -32.77 -27.68
C PRO A 19 -17.64 -32.81 -26.20
N GLN A 20 -16.94 -33.62 -25.42
CA GLN A 20 -17.08 -33.58 -23.95
C GLN A 20 -16.66 -32.20 -23.40
N ARG A 21 -15.71 -31.52 -24.07
CA ARG A 21 -15.24 -30.17 -23.75
C ARG A 21 -14.88 -29.42 -25.02
N ILE A 22 -15.20 -28.12 -25.06
CA ILE A 22 -14.86 -27.27 -26.21
C ILE A 22 -13.35 -27.07 -26.33
N SER A 23 -12.64 -27.08 -25.20
CA SER A 23 -11.17 -27.06 -25.18
C SER A 23 -10.60 -27.99 -24.12
N LEU A 24 -9.43 -28.54 -24.42
CA LEU A 24 -8.65 -29.37 -23.51
C LEU A 24 -7.21 -28.85 -23.46
N MET A 25 -6.66 -28.73 -22.26
CA MET A 25 -5.29 -28.32 -22.02
C MET A 25 -4.45 -29.52 -21.63
N ALA A 26 -3.27 -29.66 -22.25
CA ALA A 26 -2.31 -30.70 -21.99
C ALA A 26 -0.90 -30.14 -21.87
N ASN A 27 -0.05 -30.78 -21.06
CA ASN A 27 1.37 -30.48 -21.00
C ASN A 27 2.14 -31.33 -22.02
N LYS A 28 3.33 -30.87 -22.39
CA LYS A 28 4.25 -31.70 -23.15
C LYS A 28 4.59 -32.97 -22.36
N GLY A 29 4.32 -34.12 -22.95
CA GLY A 29 4.49 -35.46 -22.36
C GLY A 29 3.21 -36.07 -21.79
N ASP A 30 2.10 -35.32 -21.73
CA ASP A 30 0.83 -35.87 -21.24
C ASP A 30 0.16 -36.77 -22.29
N THR A 31 -0.56 -37.80 -21.82
CA THR A 31 -1.52 -38.55 -22.66
C THR A 31 -2.90 -37.97 -22.49
N VAL A 32 -3.48 -37.49 -23.59
CA VAL A 32 -4.80 -36.85 -23.65
C VAL A 32 -5.83 -37.84 -24.15
N HIS A 33 -7.00 -37.83 -23.51
CA HIS A 33 -8.18 -38.55 -23.96
C HIS A 33 -9.10 -37.60 -24.72
N VAL A 34 -9.22 -37.78 -26.02
CA VAL A 34 -10.10 -36.96 -26.87
C VAL A 34 -11.42 -37.70 -27.01
N GLN A 35 -12.55 -37.11 -26.57
CA GLN A 35 -13.87 -37.74 -26.59
C GLN A 35 -14.92 -36.89 -27.32
N MET A 36 -15.74 -37.55 -28.15
CA MET A 36 -16.91 -36.98 -28.81
C MET A 36 -18.14 -37.88 -28.56
N GLU A 37 -19.23 -37.26 -28.12
CA GLU A 37 -20.55 -37.85 -27.99
C GLU A 37 -21.29 -37.76 -29.34
N VAL A 38 -21.85 -38.86 -29.83
CA VAL A 38 -22.66 -38.87 -31.04
C VAL A 38 -24.12 -38.63 -30.68
N LEU A 39 -24.70 -37.57 -31.24
CA LEU A 39 -26.09 -37.18 -31.04
C LEU A 39 -27.02 -37.69 -32.15
N GLY A 40 -26.45 -38.06 -33.31
CA GLY A 40 -27.18 -38.59 -34.45
C GLY A 40 -27.42 -40.10 -34.38
N THR A 41 -28.39 -40.59 -35.14
CA THR A 41 -28.72 -42.03 -35.29
C THR A 41 -28.29 -42.61 -36.64
N GLU A 42 -27.47 -41.87 -37.40
CA GLU A 42 -27.06 -42.31 -38.74
C GLU A 42 -26.11 -43.50 -38.67
N LYS A 43 -26.39 -44.51 -39.51
CA LYS A 43 -25.54 -45.69 -39.70
C LYS A 43 -24.47 -45.40 -40.76
N ARG A 44 -23.51 -44.55 -40.42
CA ARG A 44 -22.36 -44.20 -41.27
C ARG A 44 -21.08 -44.18 -40.45
N ASP A 45 -19.96 -44.43 -41.11
CA ASP A 45 -18.65 -44.37 -40.46
C ASP A 45 -18.35 -42.96 -39.98
N VAL A 46 -17.65 -42.86 -38.84
CA VAL A 46 -17.18 -41.61 -38.26
C VAL A 46 -15.73 -41.38 -38.66
N THR A 47 -15.39 -40.16 -39.06
CA THR A 47 -14.02 -39.77 -39.39
C THR A 47 -13.50 -38.66 -38.46
N TRP A 48 -12.28 -38.83 -37.98
CA TRP A 48 -11.53 -37.81 -37.25
C TRP A 48 -10.66 -36.98 -38.17
N LYS A 49 -10.67 -35.65 -37.95
CA LYS A 49 -9.80 -34.71 -38.66
C LYS A 49 -9.06 -33.83 -37.65
N PHE A 50 -7.79 -33.55 -37.94
CA PHE A 50 -6.95 -32.59 -37.23
C PHE A 50 -6.70 -31.39 -38.14
N ASN A 51 -7.06 -30.19 -37.68
CA ASN A 51 -7.00 -28.94 -38.46
C ASN A 51 -7.61 -29.09 -39.87
N GLY A 52 -8.72 -29.83 -39.97
CA GLY A 52 -9.45 -30.08 -41.22
C GLY A 52 -8.87 -31.18 -42.12
N LYS A 53 -7.70 -31.74 -41.82
CA LYS A 53 -7.09 -32.85 -42.56
C LYS A 53 -7.39 -34.18 -41.86
N LYS A 54 -7.62 -35.25 -42.64
CA LYS A 54 -7.73 -36.61 -42.05
C LYS A 54 -6.44 -36.92 -41.29
N SER A 55 -6.57 -37.30 -40.03
CA SER A 55 -5.42 -37.64 -39.19
C SER A 55 -4.85 -38.99 -39.62
N ALA A 56 -3.53 -39.11 -39.76
CA ALA A 56 -2.87 -40.39 -40.00
C ALA A 56 -2.76 -41.24 -38.71
N ASP A 57 -2.76 -40.58 -37.54
CA ASP A 57 -2.58 -41.19 -36.21
C ASP A 57 -3.89 -41.57 -35.51
N ALA A 58 -5.04 -41.27 -36.13
CA ALA A 58 -6.34 -41.73 -35.64
C ALA A 58 -6.72 -42.97 -36.46
N GLU A 59 -6.23 -44.14 -36.04
CA GLU A 59 -6.71 -45.40 -36.60
C GLU A 59 -8.23 -45.46 -36.41
N CYS A 60 -8.96 -45.53 -37.52
CA CYS A 60 -10.39 -45.86 -37.52
C CYS A 60 -10.55 -47.25 -36.88
N VAL A 61 -11.00 -47.31 -35.63
CA VAL A 61 -11.53 -48.55 -35.06
C VAL A 61 -13.03 -48.34 -34.83
N VAL A 62 -13.86 -49.00 -35.64
CA VAL A 62 -14.74 -50.11 -35.22
C VAL A 62 -15.73 -50.44 -36.35
N GLU A 63 -15.77 -51.74 -36.67
CA GLU A 63 -16.78 -52.45 -37.46
C GLU A 63 -18.22 -52.20 -36.95
N CYS A 64 -19.15 -52.05 -37.89
CA CYS A 64 -20.58 -52.15 -37.59
C CYS A 64 -20.91 -53.57 -37.09
N ILE A 65 -20.89 -53.81 -35.77
CA ILE A 65 -21.48 -55.01 -35.18
C ILE A 65 -22.85 -54.68 -34.61
N GLY A 66 -23.88 -55.14 -35.33
CA GLY A 66 -24.99 -55.83 -34.71
C GLY A 66 -26.04 -54.99 -33.99
N GLU A 67 -27.28 -55.14 -34.44
CA GLU A 67 -28.51 -54.71 -33.81
C GLU A 67 -28.53 -54.85 -32.27
N LYS A 68 -28.56 -53.73 -31.54
CA LYS A 68 -29.58 -53.36 -30.54
C LYS A 68 -29.04 -52.35 -29.50
N TYR A 69 -29.97 -51.46 -29.09
CA TYR A 69 -30.00 -50.57 -27.91
C TYR A 69 -29.48 -49.13 -28.04
N PHE A 70 -30.38 -48.22 -27.64
CA PHE A 70 -30.16 -46.81 -27.30
C PHE A 70 -29.15 -46.68 -26.16
N GLN A 71 -27.85 -46.65 -26.47
CA GLN A 71 -26.83 -46.08 -25.60
C GLN A 71 -26.12 -44.97 -26.37
N VAL A 72 -25.90 -43.84 -25.70
CA VAL A 72 -25.06 -42.74 -26.18
C VAL A 72 -23.69 -43.32 -26.57
N GLN A 73 -23.36 -43.29 -27.86
CA GLN A 73 -22.07 -43.77 -28.33
C GLN A 73 -21.01 -42.67 -28.14
N ILE A 74 -20.00 -42.96 -27.32
CA ILE A 74 -18.83 -42.11 -27.13
C ILE A 74 -17.72 -42.64 -28.04
N PHE A 75 -17.20 -41.78 -28.90
CA PHE A 75 -16.03 -42.06 -29.73
C PHE A 75 -14.83 -41.35 -29.17
N ASP A 76 -13.74 -42.08 -29.02
CA ASP A 76 -12.53 -41.56 -28.41
C ASP A 76 -11.24 -42.16 -28.94
N PHE A 77 -10.15 -41.45 -28.67
CA PHE A 77 -8.80 -41.97 -28.88
C PHE A 77 -7.84 -41.32 -27.88
N HIS A 78 -6.70 -41.99 -27.68
CA HIS A 78 -5.61 -41.50 -26.86
C HIS A 78 -4.55 -40.83 -27.72
N LEU A 79 -4.11 -39.65 -27.31
CA LEU A 79 -3.04 -38.90 -27.97
C LEU A 79 -1.91 -38.63 -26.98
N ILE A 80 -0.71 -39.11 -27.29
CA ILE A 80 0.49 -38.76 -26.51
C ILE A 80 1.03 -37.43 -27.05
N VAL A 81 1.03 -36.41 -26.20
CA VAL A 81 1.40 -35.04 -26.58
C VAL A 81 2.92 -34.89 -26.51
N GLN A 82 3.63 -35.35 -27.55
CA GLN A 82 5.09 -35.23 -27.61
C GLN A 82 5.57 -33.88 -28.17
N TYR A 83 4.75 -33.24 -29.00
CA TYR A 83 5.14 -32.02 -29.74
C TYR A 83 4.06 -30.94 -29.64
N LEU A 84 4.50 -29.68 -29.70
CA LEU A 84 3.60 -28.51 -29.78
C LEU A 84 2.68 -28.56 -31.01
N THR A 85 3.09 -29.26 -32.06
CA THR A 85 2.32 -29.46 -33.30
C THR A 85 1.08 -30.32 -33.11
N ASN A 86 0.92 -31.01 -31.98
CA ASN A 86 -0.33 -31.69 -31.63
C ASN A 86 -1.45 -30.70 -31.21
N ALA A 87 -1.12 -29.42 -30.93
CA ALA A 87 -2.14 -28.41 -30.64
C ALA A 87 -2.93 -28.02 -31.90
N GLY A 88 -4.24 -27.88 -31.77
CA GLY A 88 -5.10 -27.55 -32.90
C GLY A 88 -6.57 -27.88 -32.66
N ILE A 89 -7.35 -27.91 -33.74
CA ILE A 89 -8.77 -28.25 -33.71
C ILE A 89 -8.94 -29.69 -34.18
N TYR A 90 -9.53 -30.51 -33.32
CA TYR A 90 -9.96 -31.86 -33.61
C TYR A 90 -11.45 -31.85 -33.92
N SER A 91 -11.83 -32.52 -35.00
CA SER A 91 -13.22 -32.61 -35.41
C SER A 91 -13.64 -34.04 -35.72
N ALA A 92 -14.86 -34.40 -35.32
CA ALA A 92 -15.51 -35.66 -35.67
C ALA A 92 -16.77 -35.39 -36.49
N SER A 93 -16.95 -36.15 -37.57
CA SER A 93 -18.13 -36.07 -38.45
C SER A 93 -18.39 -37.42 -39.12
N TYR A 94 -19.62 -37.69 -39.55
CA TYR A 94 -19.86 -38.80 -40.47
C TYR A 94 -19.11 -38.60 -41.79
N VAL A 95 -18.67 -39.71 -42.41
CA VAL A 95 -18.03 -39.68 -43.72
C VAL A 95 -18.98 -39.07 -44.76
N GLY A 96 -18.48 -38.12 -45.55
CA GLY A 96 -19.25 -37.43 -46.58
C GLY A 96 -20.07 -36.23 -46.11
N HIS A 97 -20.19 -36.00 -44.80
CA HIS A 97 -20.86 -34.79 -44.29
C HIS A 97 -20.01 -33.53 -44.46
N SER A 98 -20.70 -32.41 -44.64
CA SER A 98 -20.09 -31.08 -44.62
C SER A 98 -19.45 -30.83 -43.24
N PRO A 99 -18.27 -30.18 -43.17
CA PRO A 99 -17.61 -29.84 -41.91
C PRO A 99 -18.47 -29.03 -40.92
N VAL A 100 -19.54 -28.39 -41.39
CA VAL A 100 -20.49 -27.64 -40.55
C VAL A 100 -21.29 -28.52 -39.58
N PHE A 101 -21.42 -29.82 -39.87
CA PHE A 101 -22.10 -30.79 -39.00
C PHE A 101 -21.14 -31.50 -38.03
N ALA A 102 -19.85 -31.16 -38.09
CA ALA A 102 -18.82 -31.78 -37.25
C ALA A 102 -18.86 -31.22 -35.82
N GLY A 103 -18.58 -32.09 -34.85
CA GLY A 103 -18.26 -31.69 -33.48
C GLY A 103 -16.81 -31.19 -33.46
N LEU A 104 -16.56 -30.05 -32.80
CA LEU A 104 -15.26 -29.38 -32.79
C LEU A 104 -14.72 -29.28 -31.36
N MET A 105 -13.48 -29.68 -31.14
CA MET A 105 -12.75 -29.50 -29.88
C MET A 105 -11.37 -28.93 -30.14
N ARG A 106 -10.92 -27.99 -29.30
CA ARG A 106 -9.58 -27.42 -29.37
C ARG A 106 -8.65 -28.07 -28.36
N LEU A 107 -7.55 -28.65 -28.83
CA LEU A 107 -6.45 -29.10 -27.97
C LEU A 107 -5.39 -28.00 -27.87
N ILE A 108 -5.04 -27.65 -26.63
CA ILE A 108 -4.03 -26.65 -26.28
C ILE A 108 -2.88 -27.39 -25.61
N VAL A 109 -1.68 -27.23 -26.15
CA VAL A 109 -0.47 -27.89 -25.64
C VAL A 109 0.48 -26.84 -25.07
N ARG A 110 0.85 -26.99 -23.80
CA ARG A 110 1.92 -26.20 -23.17
C ARG A 110 3.28 -26.68 -23.69
N ALA A 111 4.19 -25.74 -23.96
CA ALA A 111 5.55 -26.03 -24.41
C ALA A 111 6.37 -26.77 -23.35
N CYS A 112 6.06 -26.53 -22.07
CA CYS A 112 6.73 -27.16 -20.95
C CYS A 112 5.95 -28.35 -20.37
N PRO A 113 6.68 -29.31 -19.75
CA PRO A 113 6.08 -30.34 -18.93
C PRO A 113 5.26 -29.77 -17.77
N LYS A 114 4.47 -30.63 -17.13
CA LYS A 114 3.69 -30.27 -15.94
C LYS A 114 4.59 -29.64 -14.87
N ASN A 115 4.09 -28.58 -14.24
CA ASN A 115 4.77 -27.80 -13.19
C ASN A 115 6.06 -27.06 -13.61
N LYS A 116 6.37 -26.94 -14.90
CA LYS A 116 7.52 -26.15 -15.39
C LYS A 116 7.08 -25.00 -16.30
N TRP A 117 7.92 -23.96 -16.36
CA TRP A 117 7.79 -22.80 -17.26
C TRP A 117 9.16 -22.20 -17.60
N GLY A 118 9.19 -21.29 -18.57
CA GLY A 118 10.39 -20.62 -19.06
C GLY A 118 10.70 -20.99 -20.50
N THR A 119 11.64 -20.27 -21.12
CA THR A 119 12.10 -20.57 -22.49
C THR A 119 12.65 -21.99 -22.60
N ASP A 120 13.30 -22.45 -21.54
CA ASP A 120 13.96 -23.76 -21.46
C ASP A 120 13.29 -24.70 -20.43
N CYS A 121 12.12 -24.32 -19.90
CA CYS A 121 11.37 -25.08 -18.90
C CYS A 121 12.15 -25.41 -17.62
N ASP A 122 13.09 -24.55 -17.25
CA ASP A 122 13.99 -24.66 -16.11
C ASP A 122 13.35 -24.20 -14.79
N LYS A 123 12.31 -23.37 -14.87
CA LYS A 123 11.65 -22.78 -13.70
C LYS A 123 10.42 -23.56 -13.27
N GLU A 124 10.13 -23.54 -11.98
CA GLU A 124 8.97 -24.22 -11.40
C GLU A 124 7.74 -23.31 -11.41
N CYS A 125 6.60 -23.88 -11.79
CA CYS A 125 5.33 -23.19 -11.76
C CYS A 125 4.87 -22.95 -10.32
N PRO A 126 4.29 -21.77 -10.02
CA PRO A 126 3.55 -21.61 -8.78
C PRO A 126 2.35 -22.55 -8.76
N GLN A 127 1.94 -22.99 -7.57
CA GLN A 127 0.76 -23.83 -7.42
C GLN A 127 -0.51 -22.99 -7.62
N CYS A 128 -1.04 -23.01 -8.85
CA CYS A 128 -2.30 -22.38 -9.22
C CYS A 128 -3.49 -23.15 -8.62
N LEU A 129 -4.25 -22.48 -7.76
CA LEU A 129 -5.42 -22.99 -7.06
C LEU A 129 -6.68 -22.82 -7.91
N ASN A 130 -7.79 -23.38 -7.40
CA ASN A 130 -9.13 -23.23 -7.97
C ASN A 130 -9.26 -23.53 -9.48
N GLY A 131 -8.41 -24.38 -10.03
CA GLY A 131 -8.41 -24.75 -11.45
C GLY A 131 -7.70 -23.76 -12.37
N GLY A 132 -6.85 -22.88 -11.82
CA GLY A 132 -5.95 -22.04 -12.59
C GLY A 132 -4.86 -22.84 -13.30
N VAL A 133 -4.35 -22.29 -14.41
CA VAL A 133 -3.33 -22.94 -15.24
C VAL A 133 -2.08 -22.07 -15.31
N CYS A 134 -0.92 -22.64 -14.97
CA CYS A 134 0.37 -21.95 -15.08
C CYS A 134 0.71 -21.71 -16.55
N HIS A 135 1.02 -20.47 -16.91
CA HIS A 135 1.47 -20.10 -18.24
C HIS A 135 2.91 -20.59 -18.46
N ASP A 136 3.17 -21.25 -19.58
CA ASP A 136 4.44 -21.93 -19.87
C ASP A 136 5.60 -20.97 -20.19
N ARG A 137 5.32 -19.75 -20.65
CA ARG A 137 6.37 -18.75 -20.95
C ARG A 137 6.81 -17.87 -19.78
N ASP A 138 5.88 -17.41 -18.95
CA ASP A 138 6.12 -16.41 -17.90
C ASP A 138 5.75 -16.88 -16.48
N GLY A 139 5.19 -18.09 -16.33
CA GLY A 139 4.93 -18.69 -15.02
C GLY A 139 3.70 -18.16 -14.29
N ASP A 140 2.96 -17.23 -14.88
CA ASP A 140 1.74 -16.67 -14.30
C ASP A 140 0.62 -17.72 -14.21
N CYS A 141 -0.20 -17.67 -13.16
CA CYS A 141 -1.45 -18.42 -13.15
C CYS A 141 -2.54 -17.69 -13.95
N VAL A 142 -3.04 -18.33 -15.02
CA VAL A 142 -4.25 -17.90 -15.72
C VAL A 142 -5.46 -18.40 -14.93
N CYS A 143 -6.18 -17.48 -14.30
CA CYS A 143 -7.26 -17.81 -13.39
C CYS A 143 -8.61 -18.04 -14.09
N PRO A 144 -9.40 -19.01 -13.61
CA PRO A 144 -10.73 -19.27 -14.13
C PRO A 144 -11.68 -18.08 -13.93
N PRO A 145 -12.72 -17.95 -14.78
CA PRO A 145 -13.77 -16.94 -14.60
C PRO A 145 -14.47 -17.12 -13.23
N GLY A 146 -14.30 -16.11 -12.37
CA GLY A 146 -14.80 -16.13 -10.98
C GLY A 146 -13.70 -16.27 -9.92
N PHE A 147 -12.42 -16.33 -10.31
CA PHE A 147 -11.29 -16.33 -9.37
C PHE A 147 -10.18 -15.35 -9.79
N MET A 148 -9.43 -14.85 -8.81
CA MET A 148 -8.29 -13.95 -8.99
C MET A 148 -7.19 -14.24 -7.97
N GLY A 149 -6.10 -13.47 -8.02
CA GLY A 149 -4.89 -13.67 -7.23
C GLY A 149 -3.75 -14.23 -8.08
N THR A 150 -2.52 -14.10 -7.61
CA THR A 150 -1.33 -14.66 -8.33
C THR A 150 -1.34 -16.17 -8.42
N ARG A 151 -2.12 -16.83 -7.55
CA ARG A 151 -2.33 -18.27 -7.53
C ARG A 151 -3.81 -18.64 -7.68
N CYS A 152 -4.66 -17.72 -8.12
CA CYS A 152 -6.10 -17.94 -8.26
C CYS A 152 -6.81 -18.37 -6.97
N GLU A 153 -6.26 -17.99 -5.82
CA GLU A 153 -6.70 -18.39 -4.49
C GLU A 153 -7.97 -17.67 -4.02
N THR A 154 -8.30 -16.52 -4.62
CA THR A 154 -9.38 -15.63 -4.16
C THR A 154 -10.58 -15.74 -5.08
N ALA A 155 -11.75 -16.06 -4.51
CA ALA A 155 -13.01 -16.05 -5.26
C ALA A 155 -13.49 -14.62 -5.52
N CYS A 156 -13.99 -14.37 -6.73
CA CYS A 156 -14.71 -13.15 -7.06
C CYS A 156 -16.08 -13.12 -6.38
N ARG A 157 -16.67 -11.93 -6.27
CA ARG A 157 -18.10 -11.81 -5.95
C ARG A 157 -18.93 -12.48 -7.03
N GLU A 158 -20.09 -13.02 -6.64
CA GLU A 158 -21.01 -13.69 -7.56
C GLU A 158 -21.34 -12.76 -8.75
N GLY A 159 -21.19 -13.28 -9.97
CA GLY A 159 -21.41 -12.52 -11.20
C GLY A 159 -20.23 -11.66 -11.66
N MET A 160 -19.09 -11.66 -10.95
CA MET A 160 -17.88 -10.94 -11.35
C MET A 160 -16.79 -11.87 -11.90
N PHE A 161 -16.02 -11.39 -12.87
CA PHE A 161 -14.94 -12.14 -13.52
C PHE A 161 -13.85 -11.20 -14.07
N GLY A 162 -12.86 -11.76 -14.77
CA GLY A 162 -11.75 -11.02 -15.37
C GLY A 162 -10.60 -10.78 -14.40
N ARG A 163 -9.56 -10.07 -14.86
CA ARG A 163 -8.38 -9.76 -14.03
C ARG A 163 -8.82 -8.84 -12.87
N ASN A 164 -8.57 -9.28 -11.63
CA ASN A 164 -9.04 -8.64 -10.39
C ASN A 164 -10.57 -8.52 -10.22
N CYS A 165 -11.37 -9.38 -10.86
CA CYS A 165 -12.83 -9.39 -10.73
C CYS A 165 -13.50 -8.04 -11.09
N GLN A 166 -12.96 -7.28 -12.04
CA GLN A 166 -13.47 -5.95 -12.40
C GLN A 166 -14.63 -6.00 -13.41
N GLU A 167 -14.81 -7.13 -14.09
CA GLU A 167 -15.88 -7.31 -15.07
C GLU A 167 -17.10 -7.96 -14.43
N SER A 168 -18.29 -7.61 -14.89
CA SER A 168 -19.56 -8.17 -14.41
C SER A 168 -20.37 -8.79 -15.54
N CYS A 169 -21.04 -9.90 -15.23
CA CYS A 169 -21.98 -10.54 -16.13
C CYS A 169 -23.26 -9.69 -16.21
N LYS A 170 -23.57 -9.19 -17.41
CA LYS A 170 -24.68 -8.23 -17.65
C LYS A 170 -26.09 -8.83 -17.59
N ALA A 171 -26.22 -10.16 -17.50
CA ALA A 171 -27.52 -10.82 -17.50
C ALA A 171 -28.14 -10.81 -16.09
N GLU A 172 -29.47 -10.72 -16.01
CA GLU A 172 -30.23 -10.77 -14.74
C GLU A 172 -29.99 -12.06 -13.95
N SER A 173 -29.63 -13.15 -14.64
CA SER A 173 -29.28 -14.45 -14.05
C SER A 173 -27.77 -14.64 -13.79
N GLY A 174 -27.00 -13.56 -13.71
CA GLY A 174 -25.55 -13.60 -13.52
C GLY A 174 -24.81 -14.15 -14.75
N CYS A 175 -23.85 -15.05 -14.55
CA CYS A 175 -23.03 -15.62 -15.64
C CYS A 175 -23.63 -16.88 -16.31
N GLN A 176 -24.92 -17.17 -16.06
CA GLN A 176 -25.61 -18.28 -16.70
C GLN A 176 -25.63 -18.11 -18.22
N ARG A 177 -25.48 -19.21 -18.96
CA ARG A 177 -25.44 -19.23 -20.44
C ARG A 177 -24.23 -18.55 -21.08
N LEU A 178 -23.20 -18.23 -20.30
CA LEU A 178 -21.96 -17.64 -20.79
C LEU A 178 -20.82 -18.66 -20.72
N ASN A 179 -20.16 -18.86 -21.86
CA ASN A 179 -18.92 -19.60 -21.97
C ASN A 179 -17.77 -18.61 -22.16
N PHE A 180 -16.74 -18.72 -21.31
CA PHE A 180 -15.61 -17.82 -21.29
C PHE A 180 -14.41 -18.49 -21.94
N CYS A 181 -13.75 -17.80 -22.87
CA CYS A 181 -12.47 -18.23 -23.42
C CYS A 181 -11.38 -17.27 -22.96
N LEU A 182 -10.39 -17.81 -22.26
CA LEU A 182 -9.24 -17.08 -21.73
C LEU A 182 -8.01 -17.31 -22.61
N VAL A 183 -6.94 -16.58 -22.29
CA VAL A 183 -5.65 -16.74 -22.98
C VAL A 183 -5.12 -18.16 -22.82
N ASP A 184 -4.47 -18.66 -23.87
CA ASP A 184 -3.68 -19.89 -23.76
C ASP A 184 -2.65 -19.71 -22.62
N PRO A 185 -2.40 -20.74 -21.81
CA PRO A 185 -2.81 -22.13 -22.00
C PRO A 185 -4.17 -22.53 -21.39
N TYR A 186 -4.99 -21.61 -20.86
CA TYR A 186 -6.19 -21.98 -20.11
C TYR A 186 -7.30 -22.63 -20.98
N GLY A 187 -7.66 -22.00 -22.10
CA GLY A 187 -8.76 -22.44 -22.97
C GLY A 187 -10.10 -21.81 -22.62
N CYS A 188 -11.18 -22.59 -22.70
CA CYS A 188 -12.56 -22.15 -22.48
C CYS A 188 -13.27 -22.98 -21.42
N SER A 189 -14.15 -22.33 -20.66
CA SER A 189 -14.96 -22.93 -19.59
C SER A 189 -16.17 -22.08 -19.24
N CYS A 190 -17.15 -22.69 -18.57
CA CYS A 190 -18.21 -21.96 -17.87
C CYS A 190 -17.63 -21.18 -16.67
N ALA A 191 -18.32 -20.10 -16.29
CA ALA A 191 -18.05 -19.41 -15.02
C ALA A 191 -18.19 -20.36 -13.83
N SER A 192 -17.45 -20.05 -12.75
CA SER A 192 -17.65 -20.75 -11.47
C SER A 192 -19.12 -20.77 -11.07
N GLY A 193 -19.60 -21.89 -10.55
CA GLY A 193 -21.01 -22.09 -10.18
C GLY A 193 -21.91 -22.62 -11.30
N TRP A 194 -21.41 -22.74 -12.53
CA TRP A 194 -22.16 -23.19 -13.71
C TRP A 194 -21.45 -24.31 -14.47
N HIS A 195 -22.23 -25.23 -15.03
CA HIS A 195 -21.76 -26.29 -15.91
C HIS A 195 -22.78 -26.64 -17.00
N GLY A 196 -22.42 -27.63 -17.81
CA GLY A 196 -23.22 -28.08 -18.95
C GLY A 196 -22.78 -27.39 -20.24
N ASP A 197 -23.20 -27.95 -21.37
CA ASP A 197 -22.71 -27.55 -22.70
C ASP A 197 -23.00 -26.08 -23.02
N ARG A 198 -24.07 -25.56 -22.43
CA ARG A 198 -24.49 -24.16 -22.54
C ARG A 198 -24.30 -23.39 -21.25
N CYS A 199 -23.56 -23.89 -20.26
CA CYS A 199 -23.38 -23.21 -18.96
C CYS A 199 -24.71 -22.80 -18.30
N ASP A 200 -25.76 -23.58 -18.51
CA ASP A 200 -27.13 -23.29 -18.09
C ASP A 200 -27.53 -23.99 -16.80
N LYS A 201 -26.73 -24.97 -16.34
CA LYS A 201 -27.00 -25.78 -15.15
C LYS A 201 -26.16 -25.30 -13.95
N PRO A 202 -26.75 -25.13 -12.75
CA PRO A 202 -26.00 -24.80 -11.54
C PRO A 202 -25.14 -25.99 -11.09
N CYS A 203 -24.03 -25.74 -10.38
CA CYS A 203 -23.23 -26.85 -9.85
C CYS A 203 -24.05 -27.79 -8.96
N PRO A 204 -23.82 -29.11 -9.07
CA PRO A 204 -24.33 -30.08 -8.09
C PRO A 204 -23.83 -29.76 -6.67
N GLU A 205 -24.58 -30.22 -5.66
CA GLU A 205 -24.18 -30.05 -4.26
C GLU A 205 -22.78 -30.62 -4.01
N GLY A 206 -22.00 -29.89 -3.20
CA GLY A 206 -20.61 -30.25 -2.88
C GLY A 206 -19.59 -29.95 -3.99
N ARG A 207 -19.97 -29.32 -5.10
CA ARG A 207 -19.06 -28.94 -6.19
C ARG A 207 -19.03 -27.44 -6.44
N TYR A 208 -17.88 -26.95 -6.89
CA TYR A 208 -17.63 -25.54 -7.22
C TYR A 208 -16.58 -25.40 -8.34
N GLY A 209 -16.26 -24.16 -8.71
CA GLY A 209 -15.25 -23.85 -9.71
C GLY A 209 -15.76 -23.87 -11.15
N ALA A 210 -14.88 -23.50 -12.09
CA ALA A 210 -15.22 -23.49 -13.52
C ALA A 210 -15.60 -24.90 -14.02
N ASP A 211 -16.74 -24.99 -14.70
CA ASP A 211 -17.41 -26.23 -15.09
C ASP A 211 -17.76 -27.17 -13.92
N CYS A 212 -17.79 -26.66 -12.67
CA CYS A 212 -18.04 -27.42 -11.44
C CYS A 212 -17.07 -28.61 -11.24
N ARG A 213 -15.82 -28.43 -11.68
CA ARG A 213 -14.79 -29.47 -11.66
C ARG A 213 -14.15 -29.71 -10.30
N LEU A 214 -14.35 -28.80 -9.35
CA LEU A 214 -13.74 -28.88 -8.03
C LEU A 214 -14.75 -29.41 -7.02
N SER A 215 -14.28 -30.24 -6.09
CA SER A 215 -15.07 -30.75 -4.97
C SER A 215 -14.78 -29.95 -3.71
N CYS A 216 -15.82 -29.61 -2.96
CA CYS A 216 -15.70 -28.97 -1.65
C CYS A 216 -15.29 -30.00 -0.59
N ASN A 217 -14.05 -29.90 -0.11
CA ASN A 217 -13.58 -30.67 1.04
C ASN A 217 -13.46 -29.73 2.24
N CYS A 218 -14.59 -29.25 2.78
CA CYS A 218 -14.57 -28.23 3.84
C CYS A 218 -14.39 -28.88 5.21
N GLU A 219 -13.37 -28.45 5.95
CA GLU A 219 -13.11 -28.79 7.34
C GLU A 219 -13.78 -27.80 8.30
N ASN A 220 -13.73 -28.08 9.60
CA ASN A 220 -14.14 -27.16 10.67
C ASN A 220 -15.55 -26.56 10.50
N LYS A 221 -16.52 -27.36 10.02
CA LYS A 221 -17.91 -26.95 9.75
C LYS A 221 -18.07 -25.89 8.64
N GLY A 222 -17.10 -25.77 7.73
CA GLY A 222 -17.24 -24.94 6.54
C GLY A 222 -18.38 -25.41 5.63
N LYS A 223 -19.10 -24.47 5.02
CA LYS A 223 -20.20 -24.75 4.09
C LYS A 223 -19.73 -24.62 2.64
N CYS A 224 -20.15 -25.54 1.77
CA CYS A 224 -19.82 -25.45 0.34
C CYS A 224 -20.73 -24.43 -0.36
N ASN A 225 -20.12 -23.46 -1.04
CA ASN A 225 -20.77 -22.54 -1.95
C ASN A 225 -20.30 -22.85 -3.38
N ARG A 226 -21.26 -22.98 -4.31
CA ARG A 226 -20.98 -23.36 -5.71
C ARG A 226 -20.10 -22.37 -6.48
N PHE A 227 -20.03 -21.11 -6.07
CA PHE A 227 -19.25 -20.07 -6.72
C PHE A 227 -17.84 -19.94 -6.14
N SER A 228 -17.69 -20.00 -4.82
CA SER A 228 -16.45 -19.65 -4.12
C SER A 228 -15.72 -20.83 -3.46
N GLY A 229 -16.37 -21.99 -3.32
CA GLY A 229 -15.83 -23.14 -2.60
C GLY A 229 -16.22 -23.12 -1.12
N CYS A 230 -15.28 -23.36 -0.21
CA CYS A 230 -15.56 -23.45 1.21
C CYS A 230 -15.76 -22.07 1.86
N HIS A 231 -16.95 -21.82 2.39
CA HIS A 231 -17.24 -20.70 3.27
C HIS A 231 -16.92 -21.08 4.71
N CYS A 232 -15.85 -20.49 5.23
CA CYS A 232 -15.34 -20.81 6.56
C CYS A 232 -16.08 -20.04 7.66
N PRO A 233 -16.38 -20.68 8.80
CA PRO A 233 -16.94 -19.99 9.95
C PRO A 233 -15.91 -19.05 10.58
N THR A 234 -16.40 -18.10 11.39
CA THR A 234 -15.59 -17.10 12.09
C THR A 234 -14.41 -17.76 12.82
N GLY A 235 -13.20 -17.24 12.59
CA GLY A 235 -11.97 -17.81 13.16
C GLY A 235 -11.28 -18.87 12.31
N TRP A 236 -11.81 -19.22 11.13
CA TRP A 236 -11.19 -20.17 10.20
C TRP A 236 -11.02 -19.59 8.80
N ARG A 237 -9.97 -20.00 8.09
CA ARG A 237 -9.62 -19.60 6.72
C ARG A 237 -8.89 -20.73 6.00
N GLY A 238 -8.62 -20.55 4.70
CA GLY A 238 -7.96 -21.54 3.86
C GLY A 238 -8.90 -22.11 2.81
N GLN A 239 -8.36 -22.86 1.85
CA GLN A 239 -9.15 -23.43 0.75
C GLN A 239 -10.21 -24.43 1.27
N HIS A 240 -9.92 -25.05 2.40
CA HIS A 240 -10.69 -26.09 3.06
C HIS A 240 -11.08 -25.69 4.48
N CYS A 241 -10.92 -24.41 4.88
CA CYS A 241 -11.10 -23.96 6.26
C CYS A 241 -10.17 -24.64 7.26
N GLU A 242 -8.98 -25.03 6.80
CA GLU A 242 -7.99 -25.82 7.53
C GLU A 242 -7.08 -24.97 8.44
N LYS A 243 -7.17 -23.63 8.38
CA LYS A 243 -6.27 -22.71 9.10
C LYS A 243 -7.05 -21.82 10.06
N LEU A 244 -6.55 -21.66 11.29
CA LEU A 244 -7.04 -20.66 12.23
C LEU A 244 -6.77 -19.24 11.71
N ALA A 245 -7.81 -18.41 11.65
CA ALA A 245 -7.77 -17.02 11.25
C ALA A 245 -7.34 -16.14 12.44
N VAL A 246 -6.10 -16.30 12.90
CA VAL A 246 -5.50 -15.47 13.97
C VAL A 246 -4.95 -14.13 13.43
N SER A 247 -5.21 -13.82 12.16
CA SER A 247 -4.78 -12.59 11.49
C SER A 247 -5.91 -12.08 10.60
N PHE A 248 -6.48 -10.93 10.96
CA PHE A 248 -7.51 -10.19 10.23
C PHE A 248 -6.98 -9.55 8.93
N SER A 249 -6.30 -10.31 8.07
CA SER A 249 -5.83 -9.81 6.78
C SER A 249 -6.73 -10.26 5.63
N VAL A 250 -7.63 -9.37 5.19
CA VAL A 250 -8.31 -9.52 3.90
C VAL A 250 -7.29 -9.22 2.80
N TYR A 251 -7.02 -10.20 1.93
CA TYR A 251 -6.15 -10.02 0.79
C TYR A 251 -6.74 -8.97 -0.19
N ARG A 252 -5.98 -7.93 -0.53
CA ARG A 252 -6.39 -6.82 -1.40
C ARG A 252 -5.49 -6.74 -2.61
N ALA A 253 -6.08 -6.71 -3.81
CA ALA A 253 -5.33 -6.56 -5.05
C ALA A 253 -4.47 -5.30 -5.03
N PRO A 254 -3.22 -5.38 -5.53
CA PRO A 254 -2.36 -4.22 -5.60
C PRO A 254 -2.92 -3.20 -6.59
N GLN A 255 -2.63 -1.91 -6.38
CA GLN A 255 -2.94 -0.85 -7.34
C GLN A 255 -1.71 0.04 -7.55
N ILE A 256 -1.29 0.22 -8.80
CA ILE A 256 -0.17 1.08 -9.15
C ILE A 256 -0.60 2.54 -8.97
N LEU A 257 0.11 3.24 -8.07
CA LEU A 257 -0.30 4.51 -7.49
C LEU A 257 -0.21 5.67 -8.50
N ASP A 258 0.91 5.83 -9.18
CA ASP A 258 0.96 6.70 -10.36
C ASP A 258 2.16 6.41 -11.28
N MET A 259 1.94 6.51 -12.59
CA MET A 259 2.95 6.24 -13.62
C MET A 259 2.60 7.01 -14.89
N ASP A 260 3.52 7.87 -15.34
CA ASP A 260 3.34 8.67 -16.55
C ASP A 260 3.18 7.77 -17.78
N SER A 261 2.21 8.10 -18.63
CA SER A 261 1.95 7.34 -19.86
C SER A 261 3.04 7.48 -20.92
N ASN A 262 3.87 8.53 -20.84
CA ASN A 262 4.97 8.81 -21.75
C ASN A 262 6.19 9.33 -20.98
N LEU A 263 7.34 8.67 -21.16
CA LEU A 263 8.62 9.05 -20.56
C LEU A 263 9.61 9.39 -21.67
N GLU A 264 10.37 10.48 -21.52
CA GLU A 264 11.39 10.91 -22.48
C GLU A 264 12.77 11.01 -21.81
N TRP A 265 13.77 10.35 -22.38
CA TRP A 265 15.15 10.40 -21.86
C TRP A 265 16.18 10.50 -22.98
N ASN A 266 17.31 11.16 -22.66
CA ASN A 266 18.40 11.36 -23.61
C ASN A 266 19.21 10.08 -23.83
N LEU A 267 19.64 9.84 -25.06
CA LEU A 267 20.55 8.77 -25.44
C LEU A 267 21.82 8.78 -24.56
N TYR A 268 22.27 7.60 -24.15
CA TYR A 268 23.41 7.36 -23.25
C TYR A 268 23.26 7.83 -21.80
N SER A 269 22.08 8.32 -21.41
CA SER A 269 21.76 8.53 -19.99
C SER A 269 21.50 7.21 -19.27
N SER A 270 21.47 7.26 -17.94
CA SER A 270 21.14 6.12 -17.08
C SER A 270 19.80 6.36 -16.37
N PRO A 271 18.65 6.23 -17.05
CA PRO A 271 17.37 6.58 -16.47
C PRO A 271 16.94 5.60 -15.38
N LYS A 272 16.25 6.14 -14.37
CA LYS A 272 15.70 5.40 -13.24
C LYS A 272 14.17 5.43 -13.33
N ILE A 273 13.56 4.27 -13.50
CA ILE A 273 12.12 4.07 -13.61
C ILE A 273 11.60 3.58 -12.26
N LEU A 274 10.59 4.25 -11.74
CA LEU A 274 9.96 3.90 -10.46
C LEU A 274 8.61 3.26 -10.73
N CYS A 275 8.33 2.18 -10.02
CA CYS A 275 6.99 1.61 -9.98
C CYS A 275 6.55 1.36 -8.55
N SER A 276 5.49 2.06 -8.14
CA SER A 276 4.91 2.02 -6.81
C SER A 276 3.50 1.45 -6.85
N ALA A 277 3.17 0.56 -5.91
CA ALA A 277 1.83 0.00 -5.82
C ALA A 277 1.35 -0.19 -4.37
N THR A 278 0.04 -0.17 -4.16
CA THR A 278 -0.61 -0.60 -2.91
C THR A 278 -0.83 -2.11 -2.94
N GLY A 279 -1.53 -2.68 -1.94
CA GLY A 279 -1.95 -4.09 -1.93
C GLY A 279 -1.87 -4.71 -0.53
N HIS A 280 -2.61 -5.79 -0.30
CA HIS A 280 -2.48 -6.62 0.90
C HIS A 280 -2.34 -8.10 0.51
N PRO A 281 -1.20 -8.76 0.75
CA PRO A 281 0.02 -8.22 1.36
C PRO A 281 0.64 -7.12 0.49
N LEU A 282 1.41 -6.24 1.14
CA LEU A 282 2.13 -5.16 0.47
C LEU A 282 3.10 -5.76 -0.58
N PRO A 283 3.17 -5.20 -1.80
CA PRO A 283 4.02 -5.75 -2.85
C PRO A 283 5.52 -5.57 -2.58
N SER A 284 6.24 -6.64 -2.24
CA SER A 284 7.71 -6.65 -2.14
C SER A 284 8.41 -6.36 -3.48
N HIS A 285 9.71 -6.05 -3.47
CA HIS A 285 10.50 -5.88 -4.71
C HIS A 285 10.44 -7.10 -5.65
N THR A 286 10.24 -8.31 -5.15
CA THR A 286 10.06 -9.53 -5.96
C THR A 286 8.70 -9.62 -6.65
N SER A 287 7.73 -8.83 -6.20
CA SER A 287 6.36 -8.80 -6.74
C SER A 287 6.15 -7.69 -7.79
N ILE A 288 7.14 -6.82 -7.99
CA ILE A 288 7.08 -5.69 -8.92
C ILE A 288 8.07 -5.94 -10.06
N GLU A 289 7.56 -5.98 -11.28
CA GLU A 289 8.33 -6.25 -12.49
C GLU A 289 8.16 -5.13 -13.50
N LEU A 290 9.25 -4.77 -14.18
CA LEU A 290 9.22 -3.88 -15.31
C LEU A 290 9.63 -4.63 -16.56
N ARG A 291 8.70 -4.75 -17.50
CA ARG A 291 8.88 -5.55 -18.72
C ARG A 291 8.55 -4.76 -19.97
N LYS A 292 9.30 -5.01 -21.03
CA LYS A 292 9.02 -4.51 -22.37
C LYS A 292 8.17 -5.54 -23.12
N LEU A 293 7.34 -5.10 -24.08
CA LEU A 293 6.45 -5.98 -24.85
C LEU A 293 7.18 -7.07 -25.66
N ASP A 294 8.50 -6.96 -25.85
CA ASP A 294 9.37 -7.97 -26.44
C ASP A 294 9.90 -9.00 -25.41
N SER A 295 9.30 -9.05 -24.21
CA SER A 295 9.65 -9.94 -23.10
C SER A 295 10.98 -9.63 -22.40
N THR A 296 11.62 -8.49 -22.68
CA THR A 296 12.77 -8.01 -21.90
C THR A 296 12.30 -7.59 -20.50
N VAL A 297 12.80 -8.25 -19.44
CA VAL A 297 12.51 -7.88 -18.05
C VAL A 297 13.72 -7.18 -17.43
N LEU A 298 13.52 -5.98 -16.91
CA LEU A 298 14.54 -5.31 -16.12
C LEU A 298 14.47 -5.81 -14.68
N LYS A 299 15.62 -6.21 -14.14
CA LYS A 299 15.73 -6.56 -12.72
C LYS A 299 15.67 -5.29 -11.88
N VAL A 300 15.06 -5.40 -10.70
CA VAL A 300 15.05 -4.32 -9.72
C VAL A 300 16.50 -4.00 -9.34
N ASN A 301 16.93 -2.76 -9.57
CA ASN A 301 18.27 -2.32 -9.22
C ASN A 301 18.36 -2.03 -7.71
N ARG A 302 17.34 -1.35 -7.18
CA ARG A 302 17.28 -0.99 -5.76
C ARG A 302 15.85 -1.02 -5.25
N GLU A 303 15.66 -1.64 -4.09
CA GLU A 303 14.42 -1.50 -3.31
C GLU A 303 14.50 -0.16 -2.56
N LEU A 304 13.59 0.76 -2.88
CA LEU A 304 13.53 2.07 -2.22
C LEU A 304 12.59 2.03 -1.01
N LEU A 305 11.46 1.31 -1.13
CA LEU A 305 10.43 1.10 -0.11
C LEU A 305 9.76 -0.28 -0.36
N PHE A 306 9.13 -0.89 0.66
CA PHE A 306 8.42 -2.19 0.58
C PHE A 306 7.26 -2.27 -0.42
N ASN A 307 6.99 -1.21 -1.19
CA ASN A 307 5.91 -1.12 -2.16
C ASN A 307 6.31 -0.40 -3.46
N THR A 308 7.60 -0.08 -3.60
CA THR A 308 8.15 0.69 -4.73
C THR A 308 9.46 0.10 -5.20
N ALA A 309 9.51 -0.36 -6.45
CA ALA A 309 10.71 -0.87 -7.09
C ALA A 309 11.33 0.19 -8.02
N GLN A 310 12.65 0.34 -7.95
CA GLN A 310 13.44 1.14 -8.88
C GLN A 310 14.15 0.23 -9.89
N PHE A 311 13.94 0.52 -11.16
CA PHE A 311 14.64 -0.10 -12.28
C PHE A 311 15.60 0.91 -12.88
N GLU A 312 16.80 0.47 -13.24
CA GLU A 312 17.80 1.33 -13.87
C GLU A 312 18.24 0.74 -15.19
N ILE A 313 18.29 1.57 -16.22
CA ILE A 313 18.93 1.22 -17.47
C ILE A 313 20.32 1.84 -17.41
N GLU A 314 21.37 1.04 -17.19
CA GLU A 314 22.74 1.55 -16.99
C GLU A 314 23.20 2.48 -18.12
N ARG A 315 22.81 2.17 -19.37
CA ARG A 315 23.10 3.02 -20.53
C ARG A 315 21.99 2.94 -21.58
N LEU A 316 21.24 4.01 -21.72
CA LEU A 316 20.11 4.08 -22.64
C LEU A 316 20.58 4.08 -24.11
N THR A 317 19.92 3.25 -24.93
CA THR A 317 20.14 3.12 -26.38
C THR A 317 18.79 3.12 -27.08
N HIS A 318 18.75 3.36 -28.40
CA HIS A 318 17.49 3.34 -29.18
C HIS A 318 16.70 2.02 -29.06
N LYS A 319 17.38 0.89 -28.78
CA LYS A 319 16.74 -0.42 -28.59
C LYS A 319 15.80 -0.47 -27.37
N HIS A 320 15.99 0.42 -26.40
CA HIS A 320 15.14 0.50 -25.20
C HIS A 320 13.86 1.31 -25.44
N GLY A 321 13.75 2.03 -26.56
CA GLY A 321 12.54 2.78 -26.90
C GLY A 321 11.33 1.87 -27.16
N GLY A 322 10.13 2.41 -26.93
CA GLY A 322 8.85 1.73 -27.13
C GLY A 322 8.07 1.52 -25.83
N ILE A 323 7.08 0.63 -25.87
CA ILE A 323 6.12 0.46 -24.78
C ILE A 323 6.66 -0.51 -23.72
N TRP A 324 6.65 -0.04 -22.49
CA TRP A 324 6.98 -0.75 -21.27
C TRP A 324 5.72 -0.94 -20.42
N GLU A 325 5.74 -1.97 -19.58
CA GLU A 325 4.68 -2.30 -18.63
C GLU A 325 5.32 -2.51 -17.27
N CYS A 326 4.89 -1.72 -16.29
CA CYS A 326 5.07 -2.12 -14.90
C CYS A 326 3.91 -3.02 -14.49
N ARG A 327 4.26 -4.12 -13.84
CA ARG A 327 3.34 -5.12 -13.33
C ARG A 327 3.63 -5.36 -11.85
N VAL A 328 2.59 -5.44 -11.05
CA VAL A 328 2.65 -5.76 -9.62
C VAL A 328 1.76 -6.94 -9.31
N SER A 329 2.32 -7.98 -8.70
CA SER A 329 1.72 -9.30 -8.53
C SER A 329 1.81 -9.75 -7.06
N THR A 330 0.74 -9.61 -6.27
CA THR A 330 0.71 -10.07 -4.87
C THR A 330 -0.30 -11.20 -4.66
N ASN A 331 -0.26 -11.86 -3.50
CA ASN A 331 -1.28 -12.86 -3.14
C ASN A 331 -2.71 -12.27 -3.09
N GLY A 332 -2.86 -10.93 -3.08
CA GLY A 332 -4.16 -10.27 -3.17
C GLY A 332 -4.67 -9.99 -4.58
N GLY A 333 -3.85 -10.15 -5.63
CA GLY A 333 -4.23 -9.83 -7.01
C GLY A 333 -3.05 -9.29 -7.84
N GLN A 334 -3.32 -8.79 -9.03
CA GLN A 334 -2.29 -8.26 -9.92
C GLN A 334 -2.73 -6.99 -10.63
N ASP A 335 -1.94 -5.92 -10.61
CA ASP A 335 -2.18 -4.71 -11.39
C ASP A 335 -1.05 -4.43 -12.38
N SER A 336 -1.34 -3.73 -13.46
CA SER A 336 -0.36 -3.41 -14.50
C SER A 336 -0.65 -2.09 -15.20
N ARG A 337 0.37 -1.24 -15.34
CA ARG A 337 0.30 0.02 -16.08
C ARG A 337 1.36 0.06 -17.18
N LYS A 338 0.98 0.58 -18.35
CA LYS A 338 1.85 0.70 -19.52
C LYS A 338 2.26 2.15 -19.75
N PHE A 339 3.49 2.36 -20.19
CA PHE A 339 4.01 3.66 -20.60
C PHE A 339 4.89 3.53 -21.84
N ASN A 340 5.00 4.61 -22.61
CA ASN A 340 5.86 4.67 -23.79
C ASN A 340 7.17 5.40 -23.46
N LEU A 341 8.30 4.73 -23.70
CA LEU A 341 9.64 5.32 -23.55
C LEU A 341 10.15 5.84 -24.89
N THR A 342 10.33 7.16 -24.97
CA THR A 342 10.93 7.83 -26.13
C THR A 342 12.39 8.21 -25.83
N VAL A 343 13.31 7.70 -26.65
CA VAL A 343 14.74 8.02 -26.55
C VAL A 343 15.03 9.23 -27.44
N LYS A 344 15.58 10.31 -26.86
CA LYS A 344 15.92 11.57 -27.56
C LYS A 344 17.41 11.69 -27.80
N GLU A 345 17.81 12.25 -28.94
CA GLU A 345 19.22 12.54 -29.19
C GLU A 345 19.65 13.87 -28.53
N PRO A 346 20.68 13.87 -27.66
CA PRO A 346 21.16 15.09 -27.02
C PRO A 346 21.80 16.04 -28.05
N PRO A 347 21.66 17.37 -27.86
CA PRO A 347 22.18 18.36 -28.79
C PRO A 347 23.71 18.32 -28.83
N CYS A 348 24.27 18.12 -30.03
CA CYS A 348 25.71 18.12 -30.27
C CYS A 348 26.08 19.24 -31.26
N PRO A 349 26.96 20.20 -30.90
CA PRO A 349 27.41 21.23 -31.81
C PRO A 349 28.04 20.61 -33.07
N THR A 350 27.65 21.11 -34.24
CA THR A 350 28.21 20.67 -35.54
C THR A 350 29.28 21.60 -36.08
N THR A 351 29.34 22.82 -35.54
CA THR A 351 30.30 23.85 -35.90
C THR A 351 31.26 24.12 -34.75
N SER A 352 32.52 24.41 -35.07
CA SER A 352 33.49 24.92 -34.08
C SER A 352 33.07 26.29 -33.53
N PRO A 353 33.46 26.64 -32.30
CA PRO A 353 33.23 27.98 -31.76
C PRO A 353 33.92 29.05 -32.60
N LYS A 354 33.20 30.11 -32.95
CA LYS A 354 33.71 31.19 -33.80
C LYS A 354 34.23 32.34 -32.94
N LEU A 355 35.50 32.71 -33.11
CA LEU A 355 36.02 33.94 -32.51
C LEU A 355 35.39 35.15 -33.21
N ILE A 356 34.78 36.02 -32.43
CA ILE A 356 34.10 37.22 -32.92
C ILE A 356 35.02 38.43 -32.77
N GLU A 357 35.69 38.55 -31.62
CA GLU A 357 36.54 39.70 -31.32
C GLU A 357 37.71 39.30 -30.41
N LYS A 358 38.88 39.87 -30.66
CA LYS A 358 40.09 39.70 -29.85
C LYS A 358 40.53 41.07 -29.30
N LYS A 359 40.56 41.19 -27.98
CA LYS A 359 41.11 42.36 -27.25
C LYS A 359 42.34 41.94 -26.45
N SER A 360 43.09 42.93 -25.95
CA SER A 360 44.38 42.72 -25.26
C SER A 360 44.33 41.77 -24.06
N LYS A 361 43.17 41.63 -23.39
CA LYS A 361 42.96 40.70 -22.26
C LYS A 361 41.65 39.92 -22.33
N GLN A 362 40.98 39.91 -23.49
CA GLN A 362 39.62 39.37 -23.61
C GLN A 362 39.40 38.75 -24.99
N LEU A 363 38.76 37.58 -25.03
CA LEU A 363 38.27 36.96 -26.25
C LEU A 363 36.74 36.89 -26.20
N VAL A 364 36.09 37.24 -27.31
CA VAL A 364 34.64 37.14 -27.49
C VAL A 364 34.36 36.01 -28.48
N VAL A 365 33.68 34.96 -28.03
CA VAL A 365 33.47 33.73 -28.82
C VAL A 365 31.98 33.43 -28.94
N LYS A 366 31.54 33.08 -30.16
CA LYS A 366 30.23 32.47 -30.44
C LYS A 366 30.35 30.96 -30.22
N PRO A 367 29.67 30.37 -29.23
CA PRO A 367 29.89 28.95 -28.88
C PRO A 367 29.52 27.96 -29.99
N MET A 368 28.43 28.20 -30.74
CA MET A 368 27.99 27.37 -31.87
C MET A 368 27.00 28.13 -32.77
N GLU A 369 26.86 27.70 -34.03
CA GLU A 369 25.84 28.21 -34.97
C GLU A 369 24.75 27.18 -35.24
N SER A 370 25.12 25.90 -35.36
CA SER A 370 24.20 24.79 -35.58
C SER A 370 24.55 23.60 -34.69
N TYR A 371 23.54 22.78 -34.38
CA TYR A 371 23.66 21.55 -33.62
C TYR A 371 22.79 20.46 -34.26
N ARG A 372 23.14 19.20 -34.01
CA ARG A 372 22.34 18.01 -34.33
C ARG A 372 21.66 17.48 -33.07
N GLY A 373 20.56 16.74 -33.20
CA GLY A 373 19.77 16.16 -32.09
C GLY A 373 18.37 16.76 -31.99
N ASP A 374 17.53 16.18 -31.11
CA ASP A 374 16.07 16.37 -31.17
C ASP A 374 15.49 17.37 -30.15
N GLY A 375 16.32 17.83 -29.22
CA GLY A 375 15.87 18.55 -28.02
C GLY A 375 16.10 20.06 -28.04
N PRO A 376 15.29 20.84 -27.29
CA PRO A 376 15.57 22.25 -27.08
C PRO A 376 16.85 22.44 -26.25
N ILE A 377 17.73 23.35 -26.67
CA ILE A 377 18.92 23.69 -25.88
C ILE A 377 18.51 24.43 -24.60
N VAL A 378 18.80 23.81 -23.45
CA VAL A 378 18.52 24.38 -22.13
C VAL A 378 19.69 25.24 -21.63
N SER A 379 20.93 24.86 -21.92
CA SER A 379 22.12 25.64 -21.55
C SER A 379 23.29 25.41 -22.50
N THR A 380 24.26 26.33 -22.53
CA THR A 380 25.49 26.19 -23.32
C THR A 380 26.71 26.45 -22.42
N LYS A 381 27.69 25.55 -22.49
CA LYS A 381 28.94 25.62 -21.71
C LYS A 381 30.11 25.71 -22.67
N LEU A 382 30.90 26.78 -22.59
CA LEU A 382 32.12 26.95 -23.36
C LEU A 382 33.31 26.42 -22.55
N LEU A 383 34.13 25.55 -23.14
CA LEU A 383 35.33 25.00 -22.52
C LEU A 383 36.57 25.68 -23.10
N TYR A 384 37.55 26.01 -22.26
CA TYR A 384 38.83 26.60 -22.68
C TYR A 384 39.97 26.11 -21.78
N LYS A 385 41.19 26.05 -22.31
CA LYS A 385 42.42 25.79 -21.56
C LYS A 385 43.62 26.47 -22.23
N PRO A 386 44.69 26.82 -21.49
CA PRO A 386 45.98 27.16 -22.08
C PRO A 386 46.59 25.96 -22.82
N MET A 387 47.38 26.22 -23.87
CA MET A 387 47.94 25.16 -24.72
C MET A 387 49.03 24.35 -24.02
N ASP A 388 49.84 24.98 -23.15
CA ASP A 388 51.16 24.46 -22.76
C ASP A 388 51.34 24.13 -21.26
N THR A 389 50.28 24.18 -20.45
CA THR A 389 50.41 24.05 -18.99
C THR A 389 49.99 22.69 -18.42
N GLY A 390 49.45 21.78 -19.23
CA GLY A 390 48.86 20.52 -18.73
C GLY A 390 47.62 20.71 -17.85
N ASP A 391 47.11 21.94 -17.75
CA ASP A 391 45.99 22.30 -16.88
C ASP A 391 44.67 21.65 -17.34
N SER A 392 43.79 21.42 -16.35
CA SER A 392 42.42 20.96 -16.59
C SER A 392 41.58 22.00 -17.33
N TRP A 393 40.63 21.55 -18.15
CA TRP A 393 39.71 22.43 -18.88
C TRP A 393 38.91 23.32 -17.93
N SER A 394 38.96 24.63 -18.17
CA SER A 394 38.09 25.62 -17.53
C SER A 394 36.80 25.79 -18.33
N SER A 395 35.76 26.36 -17.70
CA SER A 395 34.45 26.45 -18.34
C SER A 395 33.62 27.66 -17.95
N ILE A 396 32.89 28.24 -18.90
CA ILE A 396 31.95 29.36 -18.69
C ILE A 396 30.56 28.94 -19.17
N ARG A 397 29.51 29.23 -18.40
CA ARG A 397 28.11 28.97 -18.75
C ARG A 397 27.45 30.24 -19.29
N GLY A 398 26.87 30.17 -20.49
CA GLY A 398 26.11 31.28 -21.11
C GLY A 398 24.60 30.99 -21.14
N GLY A 399 23.77 32.02 -20.95
CA GLY A 399 22.31 31.97 -21.13
C GLY A 399 21.90 32.10 -22.60
N LYS A 400 20.61 31.84 -22.90
CA LYS A 400 20.05 31.97 -24.27
C LYS A 400 20.30 33.40 -24.80
N ARG A 401 21.27 33.52 -25.71
CA ARG A 401 21.83 34.75 -26.32
C ARG A 401 22.67 35.60 -25.37
N THR A 402 23.93 35.24 -25.14
CA THR A 402 24.95 36.20 -24.66
C THR A 402 26.38 35.71 -24.88
N PHE A 403 27.26 36.66 -25.23
CA PHE A 403 28.68 36.48 -25.49
C PHE A 403 29.46 36.24 -24.18
N CYS A 404 30.42 35.32 -24.19
CA CYS A 404 31.26 35.02 -23.01
C CYS A 404 32.65 35.64 -23.15
N SER A 405 33.19 36.20 -22.06
CA SER A 405 34.53 36.79 -21.99
C SER A 405 35.45 36.10 -20.98
N VAL A 406 36.71 35.88 -21.34
CA VAL A 406 37.75 35.23 -20.50
C VAL A 406 38.87 36.23 -20.18
N VAL A 407 39.36 36.27 -18.93
CA VAL A 407 40.51 37.07 -18.44
C VAL A 407 41.53 36.15 -17.74
N PHE A 408 42.85 36.36 -17.93
CA PHE A 408 43.94 35.53 -17.38
C PHE A 408 44.85 36.30 -16.40
N SER A 409 45.35 35.62 -15.35
CA SER A 409 46.38 36.10 -14.39
C SER A 409 47.42 34.99 -14.10
N PRO A 410 48.70 35.29 -13.80
CA PRO A 410 49.77 34.28 -13.69
C PRO A 410 50.15 33.90 -12.24
N THR A 411 50.58 32.64 -12.02
CA THR A 411 51.25 32.18 -10.79
C THR A 411 52.34 31.14 -11.09
N THR A 412 53.49 31.27 -10.40
CA THR A 412 54.70 30.45 -10.52
C THR A 412 54.75 29.30 -9.50
N GLN A 413 55.21 28.10 -9.89
CA GLN A 413 55.61 26.99 -9.01
C GLN A 413 56.96 26.39 -9.44
N GLY A 414 57.77 25.98 -8.45
CA GLY A 414 59.07 25.31 -8.60
C GLY A 414 58.98 23.79 -8.41
N VAL A 415 59.99 23.09 -8.97
CA VAL A 415 60.08 21.66 -9.29
C VAL A 415 61.00 20.90 -8.32
N GLY A 416 60.80 19.58 -8.14
CA GLY A 416 61.84 18.66 -7.66
C GLY A 416 61.42 17.18 -7.49
N ARG A 417 62.21 16.25 -8.06
CA ARG A 417 62.24 14.76 -8.00
C ARG A 417 63.76 14.36 -8.02
N PRO A 418 64.22 13.08 -7.94
CA PRO A 418 64.04 11.94 -7.01
C PRO A 418 65.40 11.22 -6.64
N MET A 419 65.40 10.09 -5.90
CA MET A 419 66.29 8.87 -5.90
C MET A 419 66.32 8.19 -4.49
N ALA A 420 65.96 6.91 -4.29
CA ALA A 420 66.77 5.65 -4.32
C ALA A 420 67.97 5.66 -3.34
N GLU A 421 68.26 4.69 -2.43
CA GLU A 421 68.22 3.22 -2.50
C GLU A 421 68.37 2.55 -1.09
N ASP A 422 67.82 1.34 -0.96
CA ASP A 422 68.08 0.16 -0.10
C ASP A 422 68.71 0.21 1.31
N HIS A 423 68.13 -0.59 2.23
CA HIS A 423 68.82 -1.54 3.13
C HIS A 423 67.80 -2.62 3.60
N GLN A 424 67.61 -3.66 2.77
CA GLN A 424 66.93 -4.91 3.13
C GLN A 424 67.93 -5.85 3.83
N LEU A 425 67.78 -6.07 5.14
CA LEU A 425 67.96 -7.38 5.81
C LEU A 425 67.75 -7.32 7.33
N LEU A 426 67.72 -6.13 7.95
CA LEU A 426 67.63 -6.00 9.41
C LEU A 426 66.19 -5.96 9.96
N TRP A 427 65.20 -5.60 9.13
CA TRP A 427 63.79 -5.46 9.55
C TRP A 427 62.99 -6.77 9.56
N ALA A 428 63.49 -7.83 8.93
CA ALA A 428 62.74 -9.08 8.77
C ALA A 428 62.67 -9.93 10.05
N VAL A 429 63.61 -9.77 10.99
CA VAL A 429 63.70 -10.59 12.21
C VAL A 429 63.02 -9.95 13.42
N VAL A 430 62.95 -8.61 13.48
CA VAL A 430 62.28 -7.89 14.58
C VAL A 430 60.75 -7.81 14.36
N GLY A 431 60.28 -7.92 13.12
CA GLY A 431 58.87 -7.82 12.77
C GLY A 431 57.99 -9.00 13.22
N SER A 432 58.52 -10.22 13.29
CA SER A 432 57.70 -11.42 13.51
C SER A 432 57.25 -11.61 14.97
N VAL A 433 58.06 -11.19 15.94
CA VAL A 433 57.73 -11.26 17.38
C VAL A 433 56.92 -10.04 17.84
N GLY A 434 57.16 -8.86 17.24
CA GLY A 434 56.36 -7.67 17.50
C GLY A 434 54.92 -7.78 17.00
N VAL A 435 54.73 -8.30 15.78
CA VAL A 435 53.38 -8.42 15.17
C VAL A 435 52.50 -9.43 15.91
N THR A 436 53.06 -10.51 16.46
CA THR A 436 52.29 -11.50 17.22
C THR A 436 51.87 -10.97 18.60
N CYS A 437 52.75 -10.27 19.32
CA CYS A 437 52.39 -9.62 20.58
C CYS A 437 51.37 -8.49 20.39
N VAL A 438 51.51 -7.68 19.33
CA VAL A 438 50.57 -6.59 19.02
C VAL A 438 49.21 -7.11 18.57
N THR A 439 49.15 -8.21 17.80
CA THR A 439 47.87 -8.82 17.40
C THR A 439 47.13 -9.46 18.58
N ILE A 440 47.83 -10.08 19.54
CA ILE A 440 47.22 -10.63 20.76
C ILE A 440 46.74 -9.50 21.67
N LEU A 441 47.52 -8.43 21.84
CA LEU A 441 47.10 -7.24 22.60
C LEU A 441 45.92 -6.53 21.94
N LEU A 442 45.90 -6.41 20.61
CA LEU A 442 44.76 -5.86 19.86
C LEU A 442 43.53 -6.76 19.98
N ALA A 443 43.66 -8.08 19.91
CA ALA A 443 42.54 -9.00 20.08
C ALA A 443 41.96 -8.96 21.51
N LEU A 444 42.81 -8.87 22.53
CA LEU A 444 42.36 -8.71 23.93
C LEU A 444 41.75 -7.33 24.19
N LEU A 445 42.30 -6.27 23.57
CA LEU A 445 41.70 -4.94 23.61
C LEU A 445 40.35 -4.91 22.88
N VAL A 446 40.22 -5.58 21.73
CA VAL A 446 38.95 -5.72 21.00
C VAL A 446 37.95 -6.54 21.80
N LEU A 447 38.35 -7.63 22.44
CA LEU A 447 37.46 -8.42 23.32
C LEU A 447 37.04 -7.63 24.57
N PHE A 448 37.95 -6.85 25.17
CA PHE A 448 37.64 -5.95 26.26
C PHE A 448 36.74 -4.79 25.78
N TYR A 449 36.95 -4.26 24.58
CA TYR A 449 36.09 -3.25 23.97
C TYR A 449 34.72 -3.81 23.60
N ILE A 450 34.62 -5.07 23.17
CA ILE A 450 33.35 -5.76 22.88
C ILE A 450 32.63 -6.06 24.19
N ARG A 451 33.32 -6.54 25.24
CA ARG A 451 32.70 -6.73 26.57
C ARG A 451 32.26 -5.40 27.19
N LYS A 452 33.10 -4.36 27.12
CA LYS A 452 32.76 -3.00 27.57
C LYS A 452 31.66 -2.40 26.69
N SER A 453 31.64 -2.65 25.38
CA SER A 453 30.59 -2.22 24.44
C SER A 453 29.28 -2.95 24.68
N ILE A 454 29.28 -4.24 25.04
CA ILE A 454 28.08 -5.02 25.38
C ILE A 454 27.54 -4.59 26.76
N VAL A 455 28.40 -4.35 27.74
CA VAL A 455 28.02 -3.86 29.09
C VAL A 455 27.61 -2.39 29.05
N LYS A 456 28.23 -1.56 28.20
CA LYS A 456 27.88 -0.15 27.95
C LYS A 456 26.68 -0.02 27.00
N ARG A 457 26.43 -0.96 26.07
CA ARG A 457 25.15 -1.08 25.32
C ARG A 457 23.99 -1.43 26.24
N ARG A 458 24.24 -2.15 27.34
CA ARG A 458 23.23 -2.39 28.39
C ARG A 458 23.06 -1.23 29.38
N ARG A 459 23.89 -0.18 29.33
CA ARG A 459 23.87 0.93 30.32
C ARG A 459 23.94 2.36 29.76
N THR A 460 24.10 2.55 28.46
CA THR A 460 24.06 3.85 27.77
C THR A 460 23.61 3.61 26.33
N PHE A 461 22.31 3.74 26.08
CA PHE A 461 21.79 3.87 24.73
C PHE A 461 21.74 5.37 24.42
N THR A 462 22.84 5.88 23.83
CA THR A 462 22.85 7.24 23.29
C THR A 462 22.09 7.22 21.96
N TYR A 463 21.03 8.02 21.91
CA TYR A 463 20.15 8.21 20.76
C TYR A 463 20.94 8.76 19.56
N GLN A 464 21.11 7.93 18.52
CA GLN A 464 21.35 8.43 17.17
C GLN A 464 20.05 8.29 16.38
N SER A 465 19.49 9.43 15.98
CA SER A 465 18.35 9.53 15.07
C SER A 465 18.59 8.62 13.86
N GLY A 466 17.65 7.71 13.61
CA GLY A 466 17.74 6.80 12.47
C GLY A 466 17.90 7.57 11.17
N SER A 467 18.94 7.24 10.41
CA SER A 467 19.15 7.69 9.04
C SER A 467 18.08 7.07 8.12
N GLY A 468 16.93 7.72 8.05
CA GLY A 468 15.96 7.59 6.95
C GLY A 468 15.93 8.89 6.15
N GLU A 469 16.15 8.80 4.84
CA GLU A 469 15.95 9.93 3.93
C GLU A 469 14.44 10.12 3.67
N GLU A 470 13.92 11.32 3.93
CA GLU A 470 12.50 11.68 3.80
C GLU A 470 12.26 12.62 2.61
N THR A 471 11.13 12.42 1.91
CA THR A 471 10.69 13.23 0.77
C THR A 471 9.40 13.95 1.16
N ILE A 472 9.38 15.28 1.12
CA ILE A 472 8.18 16.09 1.37
C ILE A 472 7.44 16.29 0.05
N LEU A 473 6.17 15.87 -0.01
CA LEU A 473 5.23 16.18 -1.10
C LEU A 473 4.58 17.54 -0.78
N GLN A 474 4.64 18.49 -1.70
CA GLN A 474 3.89 19.75 -1.63
C GLN A 474 2.98 19.88 -2.84
N PHE A 475 1.70 20.18 -2.60
CA PHE A 475 0.70 20.40 -3.65
C PHE A 475 0.52 21.89 -3.90
N ASN A 476 0.91 22.35 -5.09
CA ASN A 476 0.38 23.59 -5.65
C ASN A 476 -0.36 23.28 -6.95
N SER A 477 -1.67 23.59 -6.96
CA SER A 477 -2.56 23.75 -8.11
C SER A 477 -2.15 23.01 -9.40
N GLY A 478 -2.21 21.68 -9.38
CA GLY A 478 -2.25 20.85 -10.59
C GLY A 478 -0.94 20.50 -11.29
N THR A 479 0.24 20.67 -10.66
CA THR A 479 1.52 20.15 -11.21
C THR A 479 2.46 19.71 -10.08
N LEU A 480 3.03 18.50 -10.16
CA LEU A 480 4.07 18.01 -9.25
C LEU A 480 5.41 18.66 -9.61
N THR A 481 5.92 19.58 -8.80
CA THR A 481 7.29 20.07 -8.91
C THR A 481 8.12 19.64 -7.70
N LEU A 482 9.15 18.82 -7.96
CA LEU A 482 10.08 18.31 -6.96
C LEU A 482 11.23 19.31 -6.77
N THR A 483 11.11 20.26 -5.85
CA THR A 483 12.23 21.15 -5.50
C THR A 483 13.04 20.56 -4.36
N ARG A 484 14.31 20.21 -4.64
CA ARG A 484 15.31 19.87 -3.64
C ARG A 484 15.73 21.14 -2.89
N ARG A 485 15.52 21.21 -1.58
CA ARG A 485 16.35 22.01 -0.67
C ARG A 485 17.33 21.09 0.05
N PRO A 486 18.59 21.52 0.27
CA PRO A 486 19.51 20.79 1.14
C PRO A 486 18.93 20.68 2.56
N LYS A 487 19.04 19.51 3.19
CA LYS A 487 18.69 19.31 4.61
C LYS A 487 19.61 20.23 5.44
N PRO A 488 19.08 21.10 6.32
CA PRO A 488 19.89 21.65 7.41
C PRO A 488 20.42 20.46 8.22
N THR A 489 21.68 20.52 8.64
CA THR A 489 22.24 19.63 9.67
C THR A 489 21.27 19.54 10.86
N PRO A 490 21.00 18.35 11.45
CA PRO A 490 20.08 18.25 12.58
C PRO A 490 20.61 19.11 13.72
N GLU A 491 19.93 20.22 13.97
CA GLU A 491 20.16 20.99 15.19
C GLU A 491 19.75 20.11 16.38
N PRO A 492 20.55 20.07 17.45
CA PRO A 492 20.20 19.31 18.64
C PRO A 492 18.84 19.80 19.17
N LEU A 493 17.93 18.86 19.43
CA LEU A 493 16.60 19.15 19.98
C LEU A 493 16.78 19.91 21.30
N THR A 494 16.43 21.20 21.32
CA THR A 494 16.55 22.03 22.51
C THR A 494 15.21 22.02 23.24
N TYR A 495 15.20 21.51 24.47
CA TYR A 495 14.02 21.48 25.34
C TYR A 495 14.38 22.04 26.73
N PRO A 496 13.40 22.57 27.49
CA PRO A 496 13.64 23.03 28.85
C PRO A 496 14.07 21.85 29.73
N ILE A 497 15.30 21.89 30.25
CA ILE A 497 15.83 20.85 31.14
C ILE A 497 15.30 21.12 32.55
N LEU A 498 14.79 20.08 33.21
CA LEU A 498 14.43 20.11 34.63
C LEU A 498 15.49 19.41 35.45
N ASP A 499 15.89 20.01 36.56
CA ASP A 499 16.76 19.36 37.54
C ASP A 499 15.97 18.30 38.32
N TRP A 500 16.59 17.15 38.55
CA TRP A 500 15.93 16.03 39.23
C TRP A 500 15.52 16.39 40.66
N GLU A 501 16.34 17.18 41.36
CA GLU A 501 16.07 17.65 42.73
C GLU A 501 14.87 18.61 42.81
N ASP A 502 14.52 19.23 41.69
CA ASP A 502 13.42 20.20 41.59
C ASP A 502 12.07 19.54 41.32
N ILE A 503 12.01 18.21 41.20
CA ILE A 503 10.78 17.43 40.98
C ILE A 503 10.39 16.70 42.27
N LYS A 504 9.22 17.05 42.81
CA LYS A 504 8.59 16.34 43.93
C LYS A 504 7.38 15.55 43.43
N PHE A 505 7.55 14.23 43.30
CA PHE A 505 6.47 13.31 42.92
C PHE A 505 5.38 13.21 44.00
N GLU A 506 4.14 13.11 43.55
CA GLU A 506 2.92 12.89 44.35
C GLU A 506 2.26 11.58 43.90
N ASP A 507 0.94 11.58 43.74
CA ASP A 507 0.16 10.41 43.38
C ASP A 507 0.25 10.05 41.89
N VAL A 508 0.14 8.76 41.60
CA VAL A 508 -0.09 8.26 40.24
C VAL A 508 -1.50 8.67 39.81
N ILE A 509 -1.61 9.39 38.71
CA ILE A 509 -2.88 9.94 38.19
C ILE A 509 -3.35 9.25 36.91
N GLY A 510 -2.50 8.44 36.29
CA GLY A 510 -2.88 7.65 35.13
C GLY A 510 -1.87 6.53 34.91
N GLU A 511 -2.37 5.35 34.55
CA GLU A 511 -1.54 4.22 34.19
C GLU A 511 -2.05 3.62 32.88
N GLY A 512 -1.19 3.58 31.88
CA GLY A 512 -1.51 3.04 30.56
C GLY A 512 -0.69 1.80 30.23
N ASN A 513 -0.88 1.29 29.02
CA ASN A 513 -0.10 0.16 28.50
C ASN A 513 1.39 0.49 28.33
N PHE A 514 1.73 1.75 28.04
CA PHE A 514 3.08 2.17 27.65
C PHE A 514 3.86 2.84 28.77
N GLY A 515 3.17 3.42 29.76
CA GLY A 515 3.79 4.27 30.76
C GLY A 515 2.86 4.61 31.91
N GLN A 516 3.38 5.39 32.83
CA GLN A 516 2.68 5.93 33.98
C GLN A 516 2.76 7.46 33.96
N VAL A 517 1.68 8.10 34.41
CA VAL A 517 1.59 9.53 34.60
C VAL A 517 1.44 9.79 36.09
N ILE A 518 2.37 10.58 36.64
CA ILE A 518 2.46 10.89 38.06
C ILE A 518 2.27 12.39 38.23
N LYS A 519 1.41 12.81 39.15
CA LYS A 519 1.32 14.21 39.52
C LYS A 519 2.59 14.60 40.27
N ALA A 520 3.13 15.78 40.01
CA ALA A 520 4.30 16.29 40.69
C ALA A 520 4.22 17.79 40.91
N MET A 521 4.95 18.28 41.90
CA MET A 521 5.28 19.69 42.04
C MET A 521 6.70 19.90 41.52
N ILE A 522 6.84 20.74 40.50
CA ILE A 522 8.14 21.09 39.93
C ILE A 522 8.51 22.53 40.29
N LYS A 523 9.79 22.79 40.51
CA LYS A 523 10.33 24.15 40.65
C LYS A 523 10.89 24.58 39.30
N LYS A 524 10.28 25.61 38.72
CA LYS A 524 10.71 26.20 37.44
C LYS A 524 10.84 27.70 37.62
N ASP A 525 12.00 28.25 37.28
CA ASP A 525 12.30 29.68 37.39
C ASP A 525 12.02 30.25 38.81
N GLY A 526 12.29 29.45 39.84
CA GLY A 526 12.05 29.80 41.25
C GLY A 526 10.61 29.65 41.73
N THR A 527 9.65 29.36 40.85
CA THR A 527 8.23 29.19 41.17
C THR A 527 7.86 27.71 41.23
N LYS A 528 7.02 27.33 42.20
CA LYS A 528 6.48 25.97 42.30
C LYS A 528 5.20 25.87 41.50
N ILE A 529 5.15 24.93 40.56
CA ILE A 529 3.99 24.68 39.70
C ILE A 529 3.61 23.20 39.71
N SER A 530 2.31 22.90 39.62
CA SER A 530 1.83 21.53 39.46
C SER A 530 2.07 21.05 38.03
N ALA A 531 2.58 19.83 37.89
CA ALA A 531 2.89 19.19 36.64
C ALA A 531 2.39 17.74 36.62
N ALA A 532 2.17 17.21 35.43
CA ALA A 532 2.05 15.77 35.21
C ALA A 532 3.36 15.26 34.60
N ILE A 533 3.97 14.28 35.24
CA ILE A 533 5.21 13.64 34.78
C ILE A 533 4.84 12.34 34.09
N LYS A 534 5.05 12.28 32.77
CA LYS A 534 4.91 11.04 31.99
C LYS A 534 6.25 10.30 32.01
N MET A 535 6.21 8.99 32.22
CA MET A 535 7.37 8.11 32.17
C MET A 535 7.00 6.72 31.65
N LEU A 536 7.96 5.97 31.12
CA LEU A 536 7.76 4.60 30.66
C LEU A 536 7.87 3.58 31.81
N LYS A 537 7.19 2.44 31.66
CA LYS A 537 7.33 1.29 32.57
C LYS A 537 8.66 0.56 32.33
N GLU A 538 9.15 -0.18 33.34
CA GLU A 538 10.45 -0.91 33.27
C GLU A 538 10.56 -1.89 32.09
N PHE A 539 9.44 -2.39 31.56
CA PHE A 539 9.37 -3.37 30.46
C PHE A 539 8.90 -2.78 29.12
N ALA A 540 9.04 -1.46 28.92
CA ALA A 540 8.65 -0.80 27.66
C ALA A 540 9.46 -1.31 26.45
N SER A 541 8.81 -1.47 25.30
CA SER A 541 9.46 -1.93 24.07
C SER A 541 10.27 -0.81 23.39
N GLU A 542 11.19 -1.15 22.47
CA GLU A 542 11.93 -0.15 21.69
C GLU A 542 11.01 0.79 20.88
N ASN A 543 9.82 0.32 20.48
CA ASN A 543 8.83 1.18 19.82
C ASN A 543 8.24 2.20 20.79
N ASP A 544 7.94 1.79 22.01
CA ASP A 544 7.36 2.66 23.04
C ASP A 544 8.36 3.76 23.43
N HIS A 545 9.64 3.41 23.53
CA HIS A 545 10.72 4.39 23.70
C HIS A 545 10.79 5.41 22.56
N ARG A 546 10.58 4.97 21.30
CA ARG A 546 10.58 5.88 20.14
C ARG A 546 9.36 6.79 20.10
N ASP A 547 8.17 6.26 20.35
CA ASP A 547 6.94 7.06 20.36
C ASP A 547 6.95 8.07 21.52
N PHE A 548 7.48 7.68 22.70
CA PHE A 548 7.64 8.56 23.85
C PHE A 548 8.67 9.67 23.63
N ALA A 549 9.81 9.38 22.99
CA ALA A 549 10.77 10.41 22.60
C ALA A 549 10.21 11.33 21.50
N GLY A 550 9.43 10.78 20.56
CA GLY A 550 8.74 11.54 19.53
C GLY A 550 7.72 12.53 20.11
N GLU A 551 7.03 12.17 21.19
CA GLU A 551 6.12 13.07 21.91
C GLU A 551 6.83 14.31 22.45
N LEU A 552 8.02 14.15 23.05
CA LEU A 552 8.84 15.29 23.49
C LEU A 552 9.20 16.21 22.32
N GLU A 553 9.64 15.63 21.20
CA GLU A 553 10.00 16.39 20.00
C GLU A 553 8.82 17.19 19.43
N VAL A 554 7.64 16.55 19.34
CA VAL A 554 6.42 17.21 18.86
C VAL A 554 6.04 18.37 19.78
N LEU A 555 6.00 18.17 21.09
CA LEU A 555 5.65 19.22 22.06
C LEU A 555 6.63 20.40 22.03
N CYS A 556 7.93 20.15 21.81
CA CYS A 556 8.91 21.22 21.64
C CYS A 556 8.64 22.06 20.38
N LYS A 557 8.33 21.40 19.25
CA LYS A 557 8.07 22.06 17.96
C LYS A 557 6.75 22.82 17.93
N LEU A 558 5.73 22.32 18.62
CA LEU A 558 4.42 22.98 18.71
C LEU A 558 4.49 24.27 19.53
N GLY A 559 5.36 24.34 20.54
CA GLY A 559 5.43 25.50 21.43
C GLY A 559 4.15 25.65 22.27
N GLN A 560 3.89 26.86 22.76
CA GLN A 560 2.75 27.10 23.65
C GLN A 560 1.47 27.42 22.88
N HIS A 561 0.37 26.76 23.26
CA HIS A 561 -0.96 27.06 22.77
C HIS A 561 -2.02 26.78 23.86
N PRO A 562 -3.06 27.60 24.02
CA PRO A 562 -4.04 27.44 25.11
C PRO A 562 -4.79 26.10 25.06
N ASN A 563 -5.09 25.60 23.85
CA ASN A 563 -5.84 24.34 23.63
C ASN A 563 -4.95 23.13 23.26
N ILE A 564 -3.66 23.18 23.56
CA ILE A 564 -2.73 22.05 23.43
C ILE A 564 -2.04 21.86 24.78
N ILE A 565 -1.80 20.61 25.17
CA ILE A 565 -1.07 20.32 26.40
C ILE A 565 0.37 20.82 26.30
N ASN A 566 0.78 21.72 27.19
CA ASN A 566 2.07 22.39 27.08
C ASN A 566 3.19 21.61 27.80
N LEU A 567 4.37 21.57 27.16
CA LEU A 567 5.60 21.06 27.77
C LEU A 567 6.14 22.07 28.79
N LEU A 568 6.35 21.60 30.02
CA LEU A 568 7.02 22.37 31.07
C LEU A 568 8.54 22.15 31.05
N GLY A 569 8.96 20.91 30.77
CA GLY A 569 10.35 20.53 30.58
C GLY A 569 10.53 19.01 30.58
N ALA A 570 11.77 18.54 30.48
CA ALA A 570 12.09 17.12 30.57
C ALA A 570 13.39 16.91 31.37
N CYS A 571 13.52 15.76 32.01
CA CYS A 571 14.74 15.34 32.68
C CYS A 571 15.08 13.89 32.38
N GLU A 572 16.38 13.58 32.35
CA GLU A 572 16.86 12.20 32.35
C GLU A 572 17.47 11.88 33.71
N ASN A 573 17.00 10.81 34.33
CA ASN A 573 17.57 10.33 35.59
C ASN A 573 17.68 8.81 35.58
N ARG A 574 18.85 8.30 35.99
CA ARG A 574 19.17 6.86 36.03
C ARG A 574 18.86 6.10 34.71
N GLY A 575 18.92 6.79 33.57
CA GLY A 575 18.65 6.21 32.26
C GLY A 575 17.18 6.20 31.84
N TYR A 576 16.28 6.81 32.63
CA TYR A 576 14.88 6.99 32.29
C TYR A 576 14.60 8.45 31.92
N LEU A 577 13.81 8.64 30.87
CA LEU A 577 13.32 9.95 30.44
C LEU A 577 11.99 10.26 31.14
N TYR A 578 11.88 11.48 31.65
CA TYR A 578 10.68 12.02 32.31
C TYR A 578 10.25 13.28 31.56
N ILE A 579 9.01 13.31 31.09
CA ILE A 579 8.44 14.46 30.38
C ILE A 579 7.45 15.14 31.32
N ALA A 580 7.73 16.39 31.71
CA ALA A 580 6.85 17.20 32.52
C ALA A 580 5.94 18.06 31.63
N ILE A 581 4.64 17.81 31.69
CA ILE A 581 3.61 18.57 30.99
C ILE A 581 2.71 19.28 32.01
N GLU A 582 1.95 20.27 31.54
CA GLU A 582 0.98 20.96 32.39
C GLU A 582 -0.05 19.99 33.00
N TYR A 583 -0.40 20.22 34.25
CA TYR A 583 -1.37 19.39 34.95
C TYR A 583 -2.80 19.83 34.60
N ALA A 584 -3.64 18.89 34.18
CA ALA A 584 -5.06 19.11 33.92
C ALA A 584 -5.89 18.55 35.08
N PRO A 585 -6.45 19.39 35.96
CA PRO A 585 -7.04 18.96 37.23
C PRO A 585 -8.31 18.10 37.09
N TYR A 586 -9.00 18.18 35.95
CA TYR A 586 -10.25 17.44 35.72
C TYR A 586 -10.06 16.15 34.91
N GLY A 587 -8.82 15.80 34.56
CA GLY A 587 -8.51 14.58 33.81
C GLY A 587 -8.89 14.65 32.33
N ASN A 588 -9.16 13.49 31.71
CA ASN A 588 -9.55 13.42 30.31
C ASN A 588 -11.04 13.76 30.10
N LEU A 589 -11.35 14.29 28.91
CA LEU A 589 -12.66 14.79 28.53
C LEU A 589 -13.71 13.66 28.48
N LEU A 590 -13.34 12.44 28.07
CA LEU A 590 -14.27 11.31 28.02
C LEU A 590 -14.84 11.00 29.42
N ASP A 591 -13.97 10.83 30.41
CA ASP A 591 -14.39 10.56 31.78
C ASP A 591 -15.12 11.76 32.40
N PHE A 592 -14.69 12.98 32.08
CA PHE A 592 -15.35 14.20 32.53
C PHE A 592 -16.80 14.30 32.01
N LEU A 593 -17.02 13.98 30.73
CA LEU A 593 -18.35 13.93 30.12
C LEU A 593 -19.22 12.85 30.77
N ARG A 594 -18.67 11.66 31.03
CA ARG A 594 -19.40 10.56 31.69
C ARG A 594 -19.80 10.90 33.12
N LYS A 595 -18.90 11.51 33.89
CA LYS A 595 -19.18 12.00 35.26
C LYS A 595 -20.27 13.07 35.28
N SER A 596 -20.51 13.76 34.16
CA SER A 596 -21.59 14.74 34.06
C SER A 596 -22.98 14.11 33.88
N ARG A 597 -23.10 12.80 33.61
CA ARG A 597 -24.38 12.08 33.41
C ARG A 597 -25.16 11.96 34.72
N VAL A 598 -25.76 13.07 35.14
CA VAL A 598 -26.33 13.19 36.48
C VAL A 598 -27.53 12.27 36.73
N LEU A 599 -28.24 11.83 35.68
CA LEU A 599 -29.29 10.82 35.85
C LEU A 599 -28.75 9.45 36.28
N GLU A 600 -27.49 9.13 35.97
CA GLU A 600 -26.80 7.92 36.43
C GLU A 600 -26.10 8.14 37.78
N THR A 601 -25.45 9.30 37.99
CA THR A 601 -24.62 9.55 39.19
C THR A 601 -25.40 10.11 40.38
N ASP A 602 -26.43 10.92 40.14
CA ASP A 602 -27.32 11.50 41.15
C ASP A 602 -28.77 11.68 40.60
N PRO A 603 -29.55 10.60 40.57
CA PRO A 603 -30.90 10.62 39.98
C PRO A 603 -31.88 11.56 40.70
N ALA A 604 -31.63 11.88 41.97
CA ALA A 604 -32.48 12.78 42.74
C ALA A 604 -32.31 14.21 42.26
N PHE A 605 -31.06 14.68 42.17
CA PHE A 605 -30.72 15.99 41.62
C PHE A 605 -31.23 16.12 40.17
N ALA A 606 -31.02 15.09 39.35
CA ALA A 606 -31.44 15.07 37.94
C ALA A 606 -32.95 15.32 37.78
N LYS A 607 -33.79 14.65 38.58
CA LYS A 607 -35.25 14.79 38.54
C LYS A 607 -35.72 16.13 39.11
N GLU A 608 -35.11 16.59 40.19
CA GLU A 608 -35.42 17.88 40.81
C GLU A 608 -35.16 19.05 39.85
N HIS A 609 -34.01 19.02 39.16
CA HIS A 609 -33.57 20.08 38.26
C HIS A 609 -33.98 19.85 36.80
N GLY A 610 -34.65 18.72 36.49
CA GLY A 610 -35.11 18.37 35.15
C GLY A 610 -33.98 18.22 34.12
N THR A 611 -32.76 17.86 34.53
CA THR A 611 -31.57 17.83 33.66
C THR A 611 -30.91 16.46 33.61
N ALA A 612 -30.45 16.10 32.41
CA ALA A 612 -29.65 14.91 32.15
C ALA A 612 -28.14 15.16 32.32
N SER A 613 -27.69 16.39 32.56
CA SER A 613 -26.27 16.65 32.80
C SER A 613 -26.02 17.85 33.71
N THR A 614 -24.89 17.82 34.40
CA THR A 614 -24.33 19.01 35.06
C THR A 614 -23.68 19.99 34.09
N LEU A 615 -23.44 19.59 32.83
CA LEU A 615 -22.89 20.44 31.77
C LEU A 615 -23.99 21.06 30.93
N THR A 616 -23.79 22.34 30.59
CA THR A 616 -24.68 23.09 29.71
C THR A 616 -24.31 22.90 28.23
N SER A 617 -25.27 23.19 27.33
CA SER A 617 -25.00 23.21 25.88
C SER A 617 -23.83 24.13 25.51
N GLN A 618 -23.65 25.25 26.21
CA GLN A 618 -22.58 26.20 25.93
C GLN A 618 -21.21 25.63 26.32
N GLN A 619 -21.11 24.93 27.45
CA GLN A 619 -19.86 24.27 27.86
C GLN A 619 -19.47 23.13 26.89
N LEU A 620 -20.44 22.33 26.44
CA LEU A 620 -20.19 21.28 25.46
C LEU A 620 -19.70 21.86 24.12
N LEU A 621 -20.33 22.94 23.64
CA LEU A 621 -19.85 23.64 22.44
C LEU A 621 -18.47 24.27 22.65
N GLN A 622 -18.19 24.84 23.84
CA GLN A 622 -16.87 25.40 24.15
C GLN A 622 -15.78 24.33 24.06
N PHE A 623 -16.00 23.11 24.55
CA PHE A 623 -15.03 22.02 24.38
C PHE A 623 -14.77 21.72 22.90
N ALA A 624 -15.80 21.72 22.06
CA ALA A 624 -15.63 21.52 20.62
C ALA A 624 -14.86 22.68 19.96
N VAL A 625 -15.13 23.93 20.37
CA VAL A 625 -14.43 25.15 19.90
C VAL A 625 -12.96 25.10 20.28
N ASP A 626 -12.65 24.74 21.53
CA ASP A 626 -11.30 24.61 22.04
C ASP A 626 -10.49 23.58 21.25
N VAL A 627 -11.06 22.38 21.05
CA VAL A 627 -10.41 21.32 20.27
C VAL A 627 -10.25 21.72 18.80
N ALA A 628 -11.26 22.35 18.18
CA ALA A 628 -11.14 22.82 16.80
C ALA A 628 -10.05 23.88 16.65
N THR A 629 -9.92 24.78 17.63
CA THR A 629 -8.88 25.82 17.67
C THR A 629 -7.48 25.22 17.82
N GLY A 630 -7.31 24.24 18.72
CA GLY A 630 -6.04 23.51 18.85
C GLY A 630 -5.68 22.71 17.59
N MET A 631 -6.65 22.05 16.96
CA MET A 631 -6.43 21.29 15.72
C MET A 631 -6.15 22.19 14.51
N HIS A 632 -6.73 23.39 14.46
CA HIS A 632 -6.38 24.41 13.48
C HIS A 632 -4.90 24.80 13.62
N TYR A 633 -4.45 25.09 14.84
CA TYR A 633 -3.05 25.39 15.12
C TYR A 633 -2.11 24.23 14.74
N LEU A 634 -2.47 22.99 15.07
CA LEU A 634 -1.72 21.78 14.68
C LEU A 634 -1.60 21.67 13.16
N SER A 635 -2.72 21.85 12.45
CA SER A 635 -2.77 21.80 10.99
C SER A 635 -1.89 22.88 10.34
N ASP A 636 -1.91 24.11 10.87
CA ASP A 636 -1.07 25.22 10.37
C ASP A 636 0.43 24.95 10.59
N LYS A 637 0.76 24.23 11.66
CA LYS A 637 2.12 23.74 11.95
C LYS A 637 2.47 22.45 11.18
N GLN A 638 1.61 21.98 10.30
CA GLN A 638 1.76 20.76 9.51
C GLN A 638 1.94 19.48 10.35
N PHE A 639 1.26 19.42 11.51
CA PHE A 639 1.20 18.20 12.32
C PHE A 639 -0.12 17.46 12.10
N ILE A 640 -0.03 16.14 12.06
CA ILE A 640 -1.17 15.22 12.04
C ILE A 640 -1.22 14.51 13.39
N HIS A 641 -2.35 14.60 14.08
CA HIS A 641 -2.54 14.03 15.42
C HIS A 641 -2.64 12.49 15.37
N ARG A 642 -3.47 11.96 14.45
CA ARG A 642 -3.69 10.52 14.15
C ARG A 642 -4.46 9.72 15.18
N ASP A 643 -4.59 10.21 16.41
CA ASP A 643 -5.40 9.59 17.46
C ASP A 643 -6.26 10.61 18.20
N LEU A 644 -6.97 11.48 17.46
CA LEU A 644 -7.85 12.48 18.06
C LEU A 644 -9.15 11.83 18.55
N ALA A 645 -9.36 11.85 19.86
CA ALA A 645 -10.53 11.26 20.54
C ALA A 645 -10.74 11.94 21.91
N ALA A 646 -11.94 11.86 22.50
CA ALA A 646 -12.21 12.49 23.80
C ALA A 646 -11.30 11.98 24.95
N ARG A 647 -10.83 10.72 24.89
CA ARG A 647 -9.84 10.18 25.85
C ARG A 647 -8.45 10.87 25.77
N ASN A 648 -8.13 11.49 24.64
CA ASN A 648 -6.86 12.17 24.38
C ASN A 648 -7.03 13.70 24.42
N VAL A 649 -8.12 14.20 24.99
CA VAL A 649 -8.32 15.61 25.33
C VAL A 649 -8.38 15.73 26.83
N LEU A 650 -7.61 16.65 27.41
CA LEU A 650 -7.56 16.93 28.84
C LEU A 650 -8.35 18.19 29.17
N VAL A 651 -8.97 18.22 30.36
CA VAL A 651 -9.76 19.36 30.85
C VAL A 651 -8.95 20.11 31.92
N GLY A 652 -8.45 21.27 31.52
CA GLY A 652 -7.60 22.15 32.32
C GLY A 652 -8.38 23.03 33.31
N GLU A 653 -7.66 23.94 33.97
CA GLU A 653 -8.28 25.00 34.77
C GLU A 653 -9.28 25.81 33.93
N ASN A 654 -10.31 26.34 34.59
CA ASN A 654 -11.41 27.09 33.94
C ASN A 654 -12.15 26.31 32.85
N LEU A 655 -12.11 24.97 32.88
CA LEU A 655 -12.74 24.08 31.90
C LEU A 655 -12.21 24.26 30.47
N VAL A 656 -10.94 24.66 30.30
CA VAL A 656 -10.31 24.75 28.97
C VAL A 656 -9.93 23.36 28.47
N ALA A 657 -10.41 22.96 27.30
CA ALA A 657 -10.01 21.70 26.67
C ALA A 657 -8.65 21.82 25.97
N LYS A 658 -7.79 20.83 26.22
CA LYS A 658 -6.41 20.78 25.77
C LYS A 658 -6.11 19.44 25.10
N ILE A 659 -5.73 19.48 23.83
CA ILE A 659 -5.36 18.29 23.06
C ILE A 659 -4.06 17.70 23.62
N ALA A 660 -4.03 16.40 23.85
CA ALA A 660 -2.94 15.68 24.47
C ALA A 660 -2.63 14.36 23.73
N ASP A 661 -1.59 13.67 24.19
CA ASP A 661 -1.11 12.38 23.70
C ASP A 661 -0.62 12.38 22.24
N PHE A 662 0.54 13.02 22.04
CA PHE A 662 1.19 13.14 20.73
C PHE A 662 2.09 11.95 20.36
N GLY A 663 2.02 10.83 21.08
CA GLY A 663 2.89 9.66 20.85
C GLY A 663 2.80 9.09 19.43
N LEU A 664 1.62 9.23 18.80
CA LEU A 664 1.39 8.81 17.41
C LEU A 664 1.50 9.95 16.38
N SER A 665 1.69 11.19 16.83
CA SER A 665 1.70 12.38 15.97
C SER A 665 2.98 12.53 15.17
N ARG A 666 2.90 13.14 13.98
CA ARG A 666 4.03 13.31 13.05
C ARG A 666 3.93 14.68 12.35
N GLY A 667 5.07 15.32 12.10
CA GLY A 667 5.18 16.62 11.42
C GLY A 667 5.32 16.44 9.90
N GLU A 668 4.26 15.95 9.24
CA GLU A 668 4.23 15.65 7.82
C GLU A 668 2.85 16.01 7.23
N GLU A 669 2.77 16.38 5.94
CA GLU A 669 1.48 16.61 5.26
C GLU A 669 0.67 15.31 5.03
N VAL A 670 1.36 14.17 4.85
CA VAL A 670 0.76 12.84 4.63
C VAL A 670 1.66 11.76 5.24
N TYR A 671 1.11 10.91 6.11
CA TYR A 671 1.85 9.80 6.74
C TYR A 671 1.24 8.43 6.40
N VAL A 672 2.08 7.41 6.18
CA VAL A 672 1.68 6.00 5.97
C VAL A 672 2.34 5.09 6.99
N LYS A 673 1.54 4.46 7.87
CA LYS A 673 2.05 3.59 8.95
C LYS A 673 2.61 2.27 8.38
N LYS A 674 3.88 1.95 8.69
CA LYS A 674 4.61 0.76 8.19
C LYS A 674 4.46 -0.50 9.07
N THR A 675 3.90 -0.38 10.28
CA THR A 675 3.80 -1.46 11.28
C THR A 675 2.41 -1.57 11.90
N MET A 676 1.97 -2.82 12.14
CA MET A 676 0.70 -3.16 12.78
C MET A 676 0.80 -3.00 14.29
N GLY A 677 0.54 -1.78 14.78
CA GLY A 677 0.24 -1.53 16.20
C GLY A 677 -1.26 -1.40 16.44
N ARG A 678 -1.71 -1.31 17.70
CA ARG A 678 -3.10 -0.98 18.06
C ARG A 678 -3.54 0.30 17.34
N LEU A 679 -4.75 0.29 16.77
CA LEU A 679 -5.30 1.40 15.98
C LEU A 679 -6.67 1.78 16.54
N PRO A 680 -6.98 3.09 16.66
CA PRO A 680 -8.26 3.56 17.19
C PRO A 680 -9.37 3.46 16.13
N VAL A 681 -9.72 2.24 15.72
CA VAL A 681 -10.54 1.94 14.52
C VAL A 681 -11.82 2.79 14.44
N ARG A 682 -12.53 2.99 15.55
CA ARG A 682 -13.80 3.74 15.61
C ARG A 682 -13.65 5.24 15.31
N TRP A 683 -12.44 5.80 15.44
CA TRP A 683 -12.12 7.21 15.16
C TRP A 683 -11.42 7.41 13.81
N MET A 684 -11.01 6.33 13.15
CA MET A 684 -10.23 6.41 11.92
C MET A 684 -11.10 6.75 10.71
N ALA A 685 -10.57 7.61 9.84
CA ALA A 685 -11.17 7.92 8.56
C ALA A 685 -11.17 6.70 7.62
N ILE A 686 -12.07 6.68 6.63
CA ILE A 686 -12.19 5.58 5.67
C ILE A 686 -10.86 5.31 4.94
N GLU A 687 -10.13 6.35 4.56
CA GLU A 687 -8.83 6.24 3.91
C GLU A 687 -7.74 5.75 4.87
N SER A 688 -7.82 6.09 6.16
CA SER A 688 -6.91 5.60 7.19
C SER A 688 -7.15 4.13 7.48
N LEU A 689 -8.43 3.70 7.54
CA LEU A 689 -8.82 2.30 7.68
C LEU A 689 -8.40 1.47 6.46
N ASN A 690 -8.63 1.98 5.26
CA ASN A 690 -8.41 1.24 4.02
C ASN A 690 -6.95 1.19 3.57
N TYR A 691 -6.24 2.30 3.76
CA TYR A 691 -4.94 2.53 3.11
C TYR A 691 -3.84 2.95 4.10
N SER A 692 -4.15 3.05 5.40
CA SER A 692 -3.24 3.58 6.43
C SER A 692 -2.72 4.98 6.08
N VAL A 693 -3.52 5.77 5.35
CA VAL A 693 -3.21 7.16 4.99
C VAL A 693 -3.73 8.07 6.10
N TYR A 694 -2.85 8.91 6.63
CA TYR A 694 -3.17 9.92 7.62
C TYR A 694 -2.84 11.29 7.05
N THR A 695 -3.76 12.23 7.20
CA THR A 695 -3.67 13.62 6.74
C THR A 695 -4.42 14.52 7.73
N THR A 696 -4.28 15.84 7.60
CA THR A 696 -5.15 16.77 8.35
C THR A 696 -6.63 16.52 8.10
N LYS A 697 -7.01 16.02 6.91
CA LYS A 697 -8.40 15.63 6.57
C LYS A 697 -8.85 14.32 7.22
N SER A 698 -7.93 13.41 7.56
CA SER A 698 -8.29 12.25 8.39
C SER A 698 -8.51 12.66 9.84
N ASP A 699 -7.75 13.64 10.35
CA ASP A 699 -8.01 14.19 11.69
C ASP A 699 -9.35 14.94 11.76
N VAL A 700 -9.79 15.58 10.66
CA VAL A 700 -11.13 16.17 10.56
C VAL A 700 -12.23 15.10 10.73
N TRP A 701 -12.03 13.90 10.18
CA TRP A 701 -12.96 12.80 10.41
C TRP A 701 -13.01 12.41 11.89
N SER A 702 -11.84 12.24 12.51
CA SER A 702 -11.72 11.93 13.94
C SER A 702 -12.34 13.02 14.81
N PHE A 703 -12.22 14.29 14.42
CA PHE A 703 -12.90 15.41 15.06
C PHE A 703 -14.43 15.28 14.99
N GLY A 704 -14.98 14.83 13.85
CA GLY A 704 -16.42 14.55 13.74
C GLY A 704 -16.88 13.48 14.75
N VAL A 705 -16.06 12.43 14.95
CA VAL A 705 -16.32 11.39 15.97
C VAL A 705 -16.23 11.96 17.38
N LEU A 706 -15.20 12.77 17.66
CA LEU A 706 -15.05 13.48 18.94
C LEU A 706 -16.22 14.42 19.23
N LEU A 707 -16.73 15.14 18.23
CA LEU A 707 -17.91 16.00 18.37
C LEU A 707 -19.14 15.17 18.75
N TRP A 708 -19.29 13.96 18.18
CA TRP A 708 -20.33 13.02 18.58
C TRP A 708 -20.14 12.52 20.02
N GLU A 709 -18.91 12.25 20.46
CA GLU A 709 -18.62 11.91 21.86
C GLU A 709 -19.03 13.04 22.82
N ILE A 710 -18.69 14.30 22.50
CA ILE A 710 -19.06 15.47 23.31
C ILE A 710 -20.59 15.56 23.44
N VAL A 711 -21.31 15.53 22.31
CA VAL A 711 -22.77 15.68 22.30
C VAL A 711 -23.48 14.52 22.98
N SER A 712 -22.94 13.30 22.87
CA SER A 712 -23.49 12.10 23.50
C SER A 712 -23.10 11.92 24.97
N LEU A 713 -22.38 12.88 25.56
CA LEU A 713 -21.81 12.81 26.91
C LEU A 713 -20.93 11.56 27.10
N GLY A 714 -20.04 11.28 26.15
CA GLY A 714 -19.07 10.18 26.23
C GLY A 714 -19.64 8.81 25.92
N GLY A 715 -20.63 8.73 25.01
CA GLY A 715 -21.09 7.46 24.46
C GLY A 715 -20.01 6.77 23.63
N THR A 716 -20.06 5.44 23.51
CA THR A 716 -19.11 4.71 22.66
C THR A 716 -19.48 4.89 21.18
N PRO A 717 -18.59 5.40 20.32
CA PRO A 717 -18.88 5.55 18.90
C PRO A 717 -19.21 4.21 18.25
N TYR A 718 -20.30 4.17 17.48
CA TYR A 718 -20.81 2.93 16.86
C TYR A 718 -21.08 1.81 17.90
N CYS A 719 -21.64 2.16 19.06
CA CYS A 719 -21.98 1.22 20.14
C CYS A 719 -22.73 -0.01 19.61
N GLY A 720 -22.33 -1.20 20.06
CA GLY A 720 -22.92 -2.48 19.63
C GLY A 720 -22.47 -3.00 18.25
N MET A 721 -21.62 -2.25 17.54
CA MET A 721 -21.02 -2.69 16.27
C MET A 721 -19.56 -3.09 16.48
N THR A 722 -19.15 -4.19 15.85
CA THR A 722 -17.74 -4.63 15.85
C THR A 722 -16.90 -3.79 14.88
N CYS A 723 -15.58 -3.74 15.11
CA CYS A 723 -14.64 -3.08 14.19
C CYS A 723 -14.70 -3.63 12.75
N ALA A 724 -15.00 -4.93 12.59
CA ALA A 724 -15.14 -5.57 11.29
C ALA A 724 -16.39 -5.08 10.54
N GLU A 725 -17.54 -5.02 11.21
CA GLU A 725 -18.77 -4.47 10.62
C GLU A 725 -18.60 -2.99 10.26
N LEU A 726 -17.87 -2.23 11.07
CA LEU A 726 -17.58 -0.82 10.78
C LEU A 726 -16.76 -0.68 9.49
N TYR A 727 -15.75 -1.55 9.29
CA TYR A 727 -14.94 -1.58 8.08
C TYR A 727 -15.77 -1.85 6.82
N GLU A 728 -16.82 -2.68 6.94
CA GLU A 728 -17.71 -2.99 5.82
C GLU A 728 -18.76 -1.90 5.57
N LYS A 729 -19.33 -1.32 6.64
CA LYS A 729 -20.46 -0.39 6.56
C LYS A 729 -20.05 1.04 6.20
N LEU A 730 -18.91 1.54 6.71
CA LEU A 730 -18.48 2.93 6.42
C LEU A 730 -18.32 3.22 4.92
N PRO A 731 -17.68 2.36 4.10
CA PRO A 731 -17.60 2.57 2.65
C PRO A 731 -18.94 2.45 1.91
N GLN A 732 -19.97 1.87 2.53
CA GLN A 732 -21.33 1.80 1.98
C GLN A 732 -22.14 3.07 2.28
N GLY A 733 -21.52 4.09 2.88
CA GLY A 733 -22.16 5.35 3.24
C GLY A 733 -22.81 5.34 4.62
N TYR A 734 -22.69 4.26 5.41
CA TYR A 734 -23.21 4.25 6.79
C TYR A 734 -22.47 5.27 7.65
N ARG A 735 -23.20 6.01 8.49
CA ARG A 735 -22.67 6.97 9.47
C ARG A 735 -23.43 6.83 10.79
N MET A 736 -22.85 7.33 11.89
CA MET A 736 -23.54 7.33 13.17
C MET A 736 -24.84 8.12 13.09
N GLU A 737 -25.88 7.61 13.74
CA GLU A 737 -27.16 8.29 13.86
C GLU A 737 -27.02 9.59 14.67
N LYS A 738 -27.92 10.53 14.39
CA LYS A 738 -28.02 11.80 15.10
C LYS A 738 -28.39 11.54 16.57
N PRO A 739 -27.59 11.99 17.57
CA PRO A 739 -28.00 11.91 18.97
C PRO A 739 -29.31 12.65 19.20
N ARG A 740 -30.21 12.09 20.02
CA ARG A 740 -31.55 12.67 20.26
C ARG A 740 -31.50 14.08 20.87
N ASN A 741 -30.45 14.35 21.64
CA ASN A 741 -30.20 15.65 22.24
C ASN A 741 -29.46 16.64 21.32
N CYS A 742 -29.18 16.29 20.06
CA CYS A 742 -28.39 17.11 19.15
C CYS A 742 -29.28 18.00 18.25
N ASP A 743 -28.89 19.25 18.02
CA ASP A 743 -29.47 20.10 16.99
C ASP A 743 -29.01 19.69 15.57
N ASP A 744 -29.83 19.96 14.56
CA ASP A 744 -29.50 19.61 13.17
C ASP A 744 -28.21 20.28 12.67
N GLU A 745 -27.93 21.50 13.13
CA GLU A 745 -26.77 22.26 12.68
C GLU A 745 -25.45 21.61 13.13
N VAL A 746 -25.41 21.10 14.37
CA VAL A 746 -24.23 20.39 14.91
C VAL A 746 -24.07 19.03 14.23
N TYR A 747 -25.18 18.30 14.02
CA TYR A 747 -25.11 17.01 13.34
C TYR A 747 -24.69 17.13 11.87
N GLU A 748 -25.12 18.18 11.18
CA GLU A 748 -24.68 18.43 9.81
C GLU A 748 -23.18 18.75 9.75
N LEU A 749 -22.63 19.46 10.74
CA LEU A 749 -21.17 19.62 10.88
C LEU A 749 -20.46 18.26 11.06
N MET A 750 -21.01 17.35 11.88
CA MET A 750 -20.47 15.98 11.98
C MET A 750 -20.49 15.26 10.62
N ARG A 751 -21.59 15.35 9.87
CA ARG A 751 -21.70 14.71 8.54
C ARG A 751 -20.74 15.30 7.51
N GLN A 752 -20.48 16.61 7.56
CA GLN A 752 -19.47 17.26 6.73
C GLN A 752 -18.07 16.70 7.04
N CYS A 753 -17.74 16.49 8.31
CA CYS A 753 -16.49 15.85 8.73
C CYS A 753 -16.37 14.40 8.25
N TRP A 754 -17.49 13.68 8.11
CA TRP A 754 -17.51 12.28 7.64
C TRP A 754 -17.81 12.10 6.15
N ARG A 755 -17.57 13.10 5.30
CA ARG A 755 -17.65 12.90 3.83
C ARG A 755 -16.65 11.84 3.36
N ASP A 756 -17.08 11.02 2.40
CA ASP A 756 -16.27 9.91 1.85
C ASP A 756 -14.94 10.41 1.30
N ARG A 757 -15.00 11.48 0.51
CA ARG A 757 -13.83 12.09 -0.13
C ARG A 757 -13.14 13.07 0.83
N PRO A 758 -11.86 12.84 1.20
CA PRO A 758 -11.17 13.68 2.19
C PRO A 758 -11.13 15.17 1.84
N TYR A 759 -11.00 15.50 0.55
CA TYR A 759 -10.95 16.88 0.08
C TYR A 759 -12.29 17.63 0.17
N GLU A 760 -13.41 16.92 0.32
CA GLU A 760 -14.73 17.54 0.50
C GLU A 760 -15.02 17.89 1.98
N ARG A 761 -14.19 17.40 2.91
CA ARG A 761 -14.32 17.69 4.35
C ARG A 761 -13.84 19.12 4.64
N PRO A 762 -14.50 19.85 5.55
CA PRO A 762 -14.09 21.22 5.89
C PRO A 762 -12.70 21.22 6.55
N PRO A 763 -11.83 22.20 6.27
CA PRO A 763 -10.61 22.40 7.06
C PRO A 763 -10.96 22.87 8.49
N PHE A 764 -10.04 22.68 9.45
CA PHE A 764 -10.26 23.10 10.84
C PHE A 764 -10.55 24.60 10.98
N SER A 765 -9.96 25.45 10.14
CA SER A 765 -10.28 26.88 10.09
C SER A 765 -11.77 27.15 9.86
N GLN A 766 -12.41 26.40 8.95
CA GLN A 766 -13.84 26.52 8.68
C GLN A 766 -14.70 25.92 9.80
N ILE A 767 -14.25 24.80 10.40
CA ILE A 767 -14.92 24.18 11.55
C ILE A 767 -14.96 25.14 12.74
N SER A 768 -13.83 25.77 13.06
CA SER A 768 -13.73 26.76 14.14
C SER A 768 -14.66 27.94 13.92
N VAL A 769 -14.77 28.47 12.69
CA VAL A 769 -15.72 29.56 12.38
C VAL A 769 -17.16 29.13 12.60
N GLN A 770 -17.54 27.93 12.14
CA GLN A 770 -18.90 27.43 12.33
C GLN A 770 -19.26 27.25 13.81
N LEU A 771 -18.35 26.67 14.61
CA LEU A 771 -18.59 26.46 16.04
C LEU A 771 -18.63 27.76 16.84
N ASN A 772 -17.74 28.72 16.54
CA ASN A 772 -17.80 30.05 17.19
C ASN A 772 -19.13 30.76 16.89
N ARG A 773 -19.62 30.67 15.64
CA ARG A 773 -20.95 31.21 15.29
C ARG A 773 -22.06 30.57 16.12
N MET A 774 -22.04 29.24 16.28
CA MET A 774 -23.02 28.53 17.12
C MET A 774 -22.92 28.98 18.58
N GLN A 775 -21.70 29.21 19.06
CA GLN A 775 -21.47 29.68 20.41
C GLN A 775 -22.00 31.11 20.65
N GLU A 776 -21.78 32.02 19.70
CA GLU A 776 -22.26 33.41 19.74
C GLU A 776 -23.79 33.50 19.64
N ALA A 777 -24.43 32.58 18.92
CA ALA A 777 -25.88 32.56 18.76
C ALA A 777 -26.65 32.30 20.08
N ARG A 778 -25.97 31.79 21.13
CA ARG A 778 -26.54 31.46 22.45
C ARG A 778 -27.82 30.61 22.41
N LYS A 779 -28.06 29.90 21.30
CA LYS A 779 -29.10 28.88 21.14
C LYS A 779 -28.66 27.61 21.89
N ALA A 780 -29.62 26.85 22.43
CA ALA A 780 -29.35 25.52 22.96
C ALA A 780 -29.18 24.53 21.79
N TYR A 781 -27.94 24.17 21.49
CA TYR A 781 -27.58 23.22 20.43
C TYR A 781 -27.50 21.76 20.91
N VAL A 782 -27.37 21.57 22.22
CA VAL A 782 -27.46 20.27 22.89
C VAL A 782 -28.55 20.34 23.96
N ASN A 783 -29.61 19.58 23.79
CA ASN A 783 -30.73 19.56 24.72
C ASN A 783 -30.43 18.67 25.93
N MET A 784 -30.28 19.29 27.10
CA MET A 784 -29.99 18.58 28.36
C MET A 784 -31.25 18.34 29.20
N ALA A 785 -32.42 18.77 28.76
CA ALA A 785 -33.66 18.56 29.49
C ALA A 785 -34.06 17.07 29.50
N LEU A 786 -34.55 16.60 30.65
CA LEU A 786 -35.16 15.28 30.74
C LEU A 786 -36.51 15.29 30.01
N PHE A 787 -36.79 14.24 29.24
CA PHE A 787 -38.07 14.00 28.57
C PHE A 787 -38.49 12.54 28.73
N GLU A 788 -39.76 12.21 28.45
CA GLU A 788 -40.27 10.84 28.56
C GLU A 788 -39.45 9.88 27.68
N ASN A 789 -38.93 8.81 28.27
CA ASN A 789 -38.01 7.83 27.64
C ASN A 789 -36.64 8.40 27.23
N PHE A 790 -36.11 9.37 27.98
CA PHE A 790 -34.71 9.79 27.85
C PHE A 790 -33.76 8.60 28.12
N THR A 791 -32.78 8.41 27.23
CA THR A 791 -31.72 7.41 27.37
C THR A 791 -30.41 7.99 26.87
N TYR A 792 -29.33 7.83 27.62
CA TYR A 792 -28.00 8.17 27.12
C TYR A 792 -27.58 7.26 25.97
N ALA A 793 -26.60 7.72 25.18
CA ALA A 793 -25.91 6.85 24.25
C ALA A 793 -25.18 5.74 25.03
N GLY A 794 -25.27 4.52 24.52
CA GLY A 794 -24.70 3.33 25.14
C GLY A 794 -23.18 3.44 25.35
N ILE A 795 -22.71 2.82 26.44
CA ILE A 795 -21.30 2.61 26.72
C ILE A 795 -21.02 1.11 26.59
N ASP A 796 -20.10 0.75 25.70
CA ASP A 796 -19.64 -0.62 25.50
C ASP A 796 -18.23 -0.77 26.06
N ALA A 797 -18.14 -1.15 27.34
CA ALA A 797 -16.87 -1.32 28.05
C ALA A 797 -15.98 -2.39 27.38
N THR A 798 -16.56 -3.42 26.78
CA THR A 798 -15.80 -4.49 26.09
C THR A 798 -15.12 -3.99 24.83
N ALA A 799 -15.72 -2.99 24.15
CA ALA A 799 -15.14 -2.34 23.00
C ALA A 799 -14.09 -1.27 23.36
N GLU A 800 -14.01 -0.85 24.63
CA GLU A 800 -13.05 0.16 25.11
C GLU A 800 -11.80 -0.47 25.72
N GLU A 801 -11.90 -1.69 26.25
CA GLU A 801 -10.75 -2.48 26.72
C GLU A 801 -9.97 -3.17 25.57
N ALA A 802 -10.59 -3.34 24.40
CA ALA A 802 -10.05 -3.99 23.19
C ALA A 802 -9.21 -3.03 22.31
#